data_AF-A0A9E5DBR7-F1
#
_entry.id   AF-A0A9E5DBR7-F1
#
_cell.length_a   1.000
_cell.length_b   1.000
_cell.length_c   1.000
_cell.angle_alpha   90.00
_cell.angle_beta   90.00
_cell.angle_gamma   90.00
#
_symmetry.space_group_name_H-M   'P 1'
#
loop_
_entity.id
_entity.type
_entity.pdbx_description
1 polymer ?
#
loop_
_entity_poly.entity_id
_entity_poly.type
_entity_poly.pdbx_seq_one_letter_code
_entity_poly.pdbx_strand_id
1 'polypeptide(L)'
;MQIKTILIVAMLCLAMVGIAVAPGTPVPEPEEDCCWAKPCGTPVEQCDKETTFVLYESNATIVKTIHGYVYVDMEPDVNGVGQDIITAGDIRLSNWHTNYDPNTKVMPEDMDNLDVIETKYTDPITYVDVNDNQMYDLYDGVVYDLDGDGFVSVGDILQTDLPAVDVYSLDEFDAGEFVMAQGEYGQAWDRVNAAHPAYGMDLALIGNGIASELIKWVDADDSNDWSCEDKLYLIQPHENESRYMDEAVTIGDTRVYIPEGDACIPVCGTKVVQGDHDATYLLMKNLYTAKLAYYSFGGETEWYVDMDGDKFVSFGDIRLTDVSEHYSPNTKVKICDEFDLGHDLVWADQTLVRYVETDGLPGYTLGDAVYVDTDDSDDVSAGDIRLVEVEAYVPGFDDPFVYDAWSVVESNDADVGDELKGIGLGNSYSPLNYYLGYIDSDCTGDWTCPDKLYIQQRTETCDNWGFETGDLSGWNVAAGNVEVLKANNFVPAIPVPQGQYYALLSTGPGTQVPGPGPEDRDGALGNENDIAVLQKTFTASCDTQMTLVYSFLTDEEDQALVFDDIFEITVDGTVVRGSVDQLAGPSSPWPGVPTNDVVYTVVSPGPTDGSFFEDGRSSWNAVNVNLPEGTHTIEIYIGDHGNHVVDSGLLIDVTLAPAILNADAAVTVGDLRLYVPVNDPTSPFFGMEDWPECGTKVTCADIDVEYVVTEVFTNYDFIKFVDRNNNGVFDEGIDHVYIDMDESDDVTLYDVRLTDVSIKDAFYPNNTKVMTQHDLDLGDTLVDADENLKFSDEDLLSVVPYTDTPFTVYMFDNDCSGTWTCVDALYLSIDDQFCQDDYAVTHKDIRLYIPPGLICDGEVPPNGECDYHAYDANQDGMISIGEVSNAIDDYR
;
A
#
# COMPACT_ATOMS: atom_id res chain seq x y z
N MET A 1 54.43 7.30 -46.26
CA MET A 1 54.94 6.26 -45.34
C MET A 1 54.97 6.71 -43.87
N GLN A 2 54.56 7.93 -43.52
CA GLN A 2 54.54 8.41 -42.12
C GLN A 2 53.15 8.42 -41.45
N ILE A 3 52.05 8.30 -42.20
CA ILE A 3 50.68 8.27 -41.62
C ILE A 3 50.32 6.88 -41.06
N LYS A 4 50.82 5.79 -41.65
CA LYS A 4 50.59 4.43 -41.14
C LYS A 4 51.30 4.13 -39.82
N THR A 5 52.42 4.79 -39.53
CA THR A 5 53.15 4.60 -38.27
C THR A 5 52.52 5.37 -37.11
N ILE A 6 51.86 6.51 -37.38
CA ILE A 6 51.16 7.28 -36.33
C ILE A 6 49.83 6.60 -35.95
N LEU A 7 49.10 6.02 -36.91
CA LEU A 7 47.88 5.26 -36.62
C LEU A 7 48.14 3.95 -35.84
N ILE A 8 49.27 3.27 -36.11
CA ILE A 8 49.64 2.06 -35.35
C ILE A 8 50.11 2.40 -33.94
N VAL A 9 50.76 3.56 -33.72
CA VAL A 9 51.16 4.01 -32.38
C VAL A 9 49.94 4.53 -31.59
N ALA A 10 48.99 5.21 -32.23
CA ALA A 10 47.74 5.62 -31.57
C ALA A 10 46.86 4.41 -31.19
N MET A 11 46.77 3.39 -32.05
CA MET A 11 46.07 2.14 -31.74
C MET A 11 46.78 1.28 -30.68
N LEU A 12 48.12 1.31 -30.61
CA LEU A 12 48.86 0.64 -29.51
C LEU A 12 48.77 1.39 -28.17
N CYS A 13 48.55 2.70 -28.18
CA CYS A 13 48.34 3.48 -26.96
C CYS A 13 46.92 3.35 -26.40
N LEU A 14 45.90 3.16 -27.25
CA LEU A 14 44.54 2.82 -26.79
C LEU A 14 44.41 1.36 -26.30
N ALA A 15 45.26 0.44 -26.76
CA ALA A 15 45.21 -0.96 -26.35
C ALA A 15 46.00 -1.29 -25.05
N MET A 16 46.61 -0.30 -24.37
CA MET A 16 47.43 -0.52 -23.16
C MET A 16 46.95 0.23 -21.91
N VAL A 17 45.74 0.77 -21.90
CA VAL A 17 45.07 1.19 -20.65
C VAL A 17 43.99 0.15 -20.32
N GLY A 18 44.44 -1.07 -20.09
CA GLY A 18 43.66 -2.12 -19.43
C GLY A 18 44.36 -2.40 -18.11
N ILE A 19 43.71 -2.03 -17.00
CA ILE A 19 44.23 -2.15 -15.65
C ILE A 19 44.53 -3.62 -15.36
N ALA A 20 45.74 -3.87 -14.85
CA ALA A 20 46.14 -5.16 -14.33
C ALA A 20 45.48 -5.35 -12.94
N VAL A 21 44.39 -6.10 -12.89
CA VAL A 21 43.87 -6.69 -11.66
C VAL A 21 44.78 -7.89 -11.30
N ALA A 22 45.20 -7.94 -10.05
CA ALA A 22 46.03 -9.01 -9.50
C ALA A 22 45.24 -10.33 -9.46
N PRO A 23 45.87 -11.50 -9.71
CA PRO A 23 45.19 -12.78 -9.56
C PRO A 23 45.15 -13.13 -8.06
N GLY A 24 43.98 -13.05 -7.42
CA GLY A 24 43.89 -13.47 -6.01
C GLY A 24 42.58 -13.26 -5.26
N THR A 25 41.59 -12.55 -5.78
CA THR A 25 40.26 -12.44 -5.15
C THR A 25 39.22 -13.11 -6.04
N PRO A 26 38.26 -13.87 -5.47
CA PRO A 26 37.08 -14.28 -6.22
C PRO A 26 36.36 -12.99 -6.64
N VAL A 27 36.14 -12.87 -7.95
CA VAL A 27 35.15 -11.92 -8.47
C VAL A 27 33.82 -12.65 -8.28
N PRO A 28 32.83 -12.09 -7.58
CA PRO A 28 31.47 -12.63 -7.64
C PRO A 28 31.06 -12.62 -9.11
N GLU A 29 30.50 -13.73 -9.60
CA GLU A 29 29.90 -13.73 -10.93
C GLU A 29 28.82 -12.63 -10.97
N PRO A 30 28.61 -11.94 -12.10
CA PRO A 30 27.43 -11.09 -12.22
C PRO A 30 26.23 -12.01 -11.99
N GLU A 31 25.40 -11.68 -11.01
CA GLU A 31 24.09 -12.28 -10.83
C GLU A 31 23.37 -12.13 -12.17
N GLU A 32 23.07 -13.26 -12.81
CA GLU A 32 22.17 -13.29 -13.96
C GLU A 32 20.81 -12.85 -13.41
N ASP A 33 20.37 -11.65 -13.79
CA ASP A 33 18.98 -11.18 -13.66
C ASP A 33 18.06 -12.32 -14.13
N CYS A 34 17.53 -13.06 -13.17
CA CYS A 34 16.64 -14.19 -13.41
C CYS A 34 15.21 -13.67 -13.51
N CYS A 35 14.88 -13.00 -14.62
CA CYS A 35 13.49 -12.80 -15.02
C CYS A 35 13.28 -13.40 -16.41
N TRP A 36 13.19 -14.73 -16.46
CA TRP A 36 12.62 -15.40 -17.63
C TRP A 36 11.11 -15.18 -17.59
N ALA A 37 10.56 -14.55 -18.63
CA ALA A 37 9.13 -14.47 -18.88
C ALA A 37 8.43 -15.82 -18.65
N LYS A 38 7.56 -15.90 -17.63
CA LYS A 38 6.76 -17.10 -17.38
C LYS A 38 5.47 -17.04 -18.20
N PRO A 39 5.04 -18.16 -18.82
CA PRO A 39 3.75 -18.21 -19.51
C PRO A 39 2.59 -17.83 -18.59
N CYS A 40 1.51 -17.26 -19.13
CA CYS A 40 0.29 -17.08 -18.34
C CYS A 40 -0.33 -18.43 -17.92
N GLY A 41 -1.04 -18.42 -16.80
CA GLY A 41 -1.46 -19.61 -16.05
C GLY A 41 -0.38 -20.16 -15.11
N THR A 42 0.83 -19.58 -15.11
CA THR A 42 1.88 -19.91 -14.14
C THR A 42 1.65 -19.14 -12.85
N PRO A 43 1.80 -19.79 -11.68
CA PRO A 43 1.87 -19.07 -10.40
C PRO A 43 2.95 -18.00 -10.44
N VAL A 44 2.68 -16.84 -9.84
CA VAL A 44 3.72 -15.86 -9.53
C VAL A 44 4.74 -16.56 -8.62
N GLU A 45 6.03 -16.47 -8.92
CA GLU A 45 7.03 -17.02 -7.98
C GLU A 45 7.60 -15.89 -7.15
N GLN A 46 8.04 -16.19 -5.94
CA GLN A 46 8.59 -15.20 -5.01
C GLN A 46 9.79 -14.40 -5.52
N CYS A 47 10.50 -14.88 -6.54
CA CYS A 47 11.60 -14.12 -7.14
C CYS A 47 11.13 -13.08 -8.17
N ASP A 48 9.84 -13.05 -8.53
CA ASP A 48 9.32 -12.09 -9.49
C ASP A 48 9.30 -10.69 -8.87
N LYS A 49 9.75 -9.68 -9.62
CA LYS A 49 9.74 -8.26 -9.21
C LYS A 49 8.35 -7.71 -8.88
N GLU A 50 7.32 -8.49 -9.17
CA GLU A 50 5.90 -8.15 -9.01
C GLU A 50 5.30 -8.70 -7.72
N THR A 51 6.11 -9.29 -6.83
CA THR A 51 5.62 -10.04 -5.68
C THR A 51 5.69 -9.22 -4.39
N THR A 52 4.55 -8.97 -3.76
CA THR A 52 4.49 -8.61 -2.34
C THR A 52 4.68 -9.85 -1.47
N PHE A 53 5.56 -9.75 -0.46
CA PHE A 53 5.77 -10.79 0.53
C PHE A 53 4.86 -10.57 1.74
N VAL A 54 3.66 -11.14 1.70
CA VAL A 54 2.68 -11.05 2.79
C VAL A 54 3.11 -11.87 4.00
N LEU A 55 2.96 -11.27 5.18
CA LEU A 55 3.38 -11.82 6.46
C LEU A 55 2.22 -12.40 7.26
N TYR A 56 2.31 -13.69 7.55
CA TYR A 56 1.37 -14.39 8.41
C TYR A 56 1.79 -14.31 9.88
N GLU A 57 0.78 -14.17 10.74
CA GLU A 57 0.97 -14.22 12.19
C GLU A 57 1.55 -15.56 12.62
N SER A 58 2.46 -15.51 13.60
CA SER A 58 3.04 -16.71 14.20
C SER A 58 2.72 -16.76 15.69
N ASN A 59 2.68 -17.98 16.25
CA ASN A 59 2.69 -18.16 17.70
C ASN A 59 4.13 -18.35 18.22
N ALA A 60 5.13 -17.79 17.53
CA ALA A 60 6.52 -18.05 17.83
C ALA A 60 6.89 -17.70 19.27
N THR A 61 7.73 -18.53 19.90
CA THR A 61 8.33 -18.22 21.21
C THR A 61 9.81 -18.53 21.20
N ILE A 62 10.62 -17.73 21.90
CA ILE A 62 12.04 -18.07 22.06
C ILE A 62 12.20 -19.00 23.25
N VAL A 63 12.86 -20.13 23.02
CA VAL A 63 13.01 -21.18 24.02
C VAL A 63 14.45 -21.62 24.15
N LYS A 64 14.79 -22.15 25.33
CA LYS A 64 16.07 -22.79 25.60
C LYS A 64 15.88 -24.19 26.13
N THR A 65 16.62 -25.14 25.58
CA THR A 65 16.56 -26.54 25.98
C THR A 65 17.41 -26.83 27.22
N ILE A 66 17.19 -27.99 27.85
CA ILE A 66 18.00 -28.50 28.97
C ILE A 66 19.50 -28.67 28.64
N HIS A 67 19.85 -28.68 27.36
CA HIS A 67 21.24 -28.75 26.89
C HIS A 67 21.85 -27.36 26.64
N GLY A 68 21.05 -26.30 26.79
CA GLY A 68 21.47 -24.91 26.71
C GLY A 68 21.47 -24.32 25.30
N TYR A 69 20.81 -24.97 24.35
CA TYR A 69 20.60 -24.49 22.99
C TYR A 69 19.32 -23.67 22.90
N VAL A 70 19.30 -22.69 22.00
CA VAL A 70 18.24 -21.67 21.86
C VAL A 70 17.58 -21.80 20.50
N TYR A 71 16.26 -21.68 20.46
CA TYR A 71 15.41 -21.87 19.28
C TYR A 71 14.30 -20.82 19.23
N VAL A 72 13.79 -20.56 18.02
CA VAL A 72 12.42 -20.09 17.80
C VAL A 72 11.53 -21.32 17.72
N ASP A 73 10.67 -21.51 18.72
CA ASP A 73 9.64 -22.53 18.77
C ASP A 73 8.41 -22.02 18.03
N MET A 74 8.13 -22.60 16.86
CA MET A 74 7.03 -22.17 15.98
C MET A 74 5.69 -22.80 16.37
N GLU A 75 5.71 -23.82 17.25
CA GLU A 75 4.53 -24.60 17.64
C GLU A 75 4.43 -24.77 19.17
N PRO A 76 4.25 -23.69 19.95
CA PRO A 76 4.51 -23.69 21.40
C PRO A 76 3.68 -24.66 22.27
N ASP A 77 2.66 -25.37 21.73
CA ASP A 77 1.65 -26.07 22.53
C ASP A 77 1.05 -27.40 22.00
N VAL A 78 1.47 -27.97 20.85
CA VAL A 78 0.59 -28.96 20.16
C VAL A 78 1.12 -30.38 19.92
N ASN A 79 1.94 -30.94 20.80
CA ASN A 79 2.24 -32.38 20.72
C ASN A 79 1.15 -33.29 21.34
N GLY A 80 0.10 -32.73 21.96
CA GLY A 80 -0.95 -33.50 22.62
C GLY A 80 -0.48 -34.35 23.84
N VAL A 81 0.80 -34.26 24.21
CA VAL A 81 1.42 -35.00 25.32
C VAL A 81 1.73 -34.12 26.54
N GLY A 82 1.50 -32.80 26.45
CA GLY A 82 1.76 -31.85 27.55
C GLY A 82 3.23 -31.77 27.97
N GLN A 83 4.15 -31.91 27.01
CA GLN A 83 5.58 -31.73 27.22
C GLN A 83 6.08 -30.68 26.23
N ASP A 84 6.73 -29.63 26.76
CA ASP A 84 7.40 -28.58 25.99
C ASP A 84 8.71 -29.19 25.44
N ILE A 85 8.75 -29.44 24.14
CA ILE A 85 9.89 -30.03 23.43
C ILE A 85 10.08 -29.31 22.10
N ILE A 86 11.32 -29.30 21.60
CA ILE A 86 11.64 -28.86 20.25
C ILE A 86 11.01 -29.83 19.24
N THR A 87 10.38 -29.32 18.19
CA THR A 87 9.79 -30.11 17.11
C THR A 87 10.48 -29.85 15.79
N ALA A 88 10.17 -30.68 14.79
CA ALA A 88 10.53 -30.36 13.42
C ALA A 88 9.69 -29.16 12.98
N GLY A 89 10.33 -28.12 12.45
CA GLY A 89 9.68 -26.83 12.30
C GLY A 89 10.48 -25.69 12.92
N ASP A 90 11.00 -25.93 14.13
CA ASP A 90 11.68 -24.89 14.92
C ASP A 90 12.96 -24.38 14.26
N ILE A 91 13.31 -23.12 14.52
CA ILE A 91 14.52 -22.49 13.98
C ILE A 91 15.61 -22.45 15.04
N ARG A 92 16.81 -22.92 14.71
CA ARG A 92 17.98 -22.85 15.60
C ARG A 92 18.52 -21.42 15.66
N LEU A 93 18.54 -20.82 16.85
CA LEU A 93 19.21 -19.53 17.07
C LEU A 93 20.67 -19.71 17.53
N SER A 94 21.04 -20.92 17.95
CA SER A 94 22.38 -21.24 18.41
C SER A 94 22.89 -22.54 17.81
N ASN A 95 24.20 -22.66 17.66
CA ASN A 95 24.86 -23.88 17.23
C ASN A 95 24.45 -25.09 18.10
N TRP A 96 23.83 -26.10 17.49
CA TRP A 96 23.62 -27.39 18.15
C TRP A 96 24.85 -28.28 17.95
N HIS A 97 25.69 -28.36 18.99
CA HIS A 97 27.01 -28.98 18.92
C HIS A 97 27.88 -28.41 17.78
N THR A 98 28.35 -29.25 16.86
CA THR A 98 29.15 -28.88 15.68
C THR A 98 28.49 -29.44 14.40
N ASN A 99 27.22 -29.83 14.49
CA ASN A 99 26.53 -30.57 13.43
C ASN A 99 25.49 -29.71 12.72
N TYR A 100 24.92 -28.73 13.41
CA TYR A 100 23.91 -27.83 12.88
C TYR A 100 24.29 -26.41 13.26
N ASP A 101 24.47 -25.58 12.24
CA ASP A 101 24.74 -24.16 12.41
C ASP A 101 23.44 -23.45 12.85
N PRO A 102 23.54 -22.22 13.41
CA PRO A 102 22.37 -21.38 13.63
C PRO A 102 21.65 -21.11 12.30
N ASN A 103 20.44 -20.56 12.36
CA ASN A 103 19.65 -20.28 11.18
C ASN A 103 19.35 -21.52 10.32
N THR A 104 19.09 -22.64 10.97
CA THR A 104 18.67 -23.86 10.29
C THR A 104 17.39 -24.38 10.92
N LYS A 105 16.49 -24.86 10.07
CA LYS A 105 15.25 -25.52 10.49
C LYS A 105 15.56 -26.89 11.11
N VAL A 106 14.86 -27.23 12.18
CA VAL A 106 14.95 -28.56 12.80
C VAL A 106 14.20 -29.55 11.92
N MET A 107 14.91 -30.58 11.44
CA MET A 107 14.33 -31.64 10.62
C MET A 107 13.85 -32.81 11.48
N PRO A 108 12.87 -33.61 11.01
CA PRO A 108 12.34 -34.76 11.77
C PRO A 108 13.39 -35.77 12.24
N GLU A 109 14.46 -35.97 11.45
CA GLU A 109 15.57 -36.87 11.73
C GLU A 109 16.68 -36.26 12.60
N ASP A 110 16.64 -34.96 12.87
CA ASP A 110 17.68 -34.30 13.62
C ASP A 110 17.73 -34.77 15.07
N MET A 111 18.93 -34.71 15.63
CA MET A 111 19.17 -35.22 16.98
C MET A 111 18.54 -34.37 18.08
N ASP A 112 18.22 -33.12 17.78
CA ASP A 112 17.60 -32.14 18.67
C ASP A 112 16.08 -32.05 18.52
N ASN A 113 15.50 -32.73 17.53
CA ASN A 113 14.07 -33.00 17.54
C ASN A 113 13.71 -33.79 18.81
N LEU A 114 12.66 -33.36 19.50
CA LEU A 114 12.21 -33.83 20.82
C LEU A 114 13.13 -33.46 22.00
N ASP A 115 14.06 -32.51 21.84
CA ASP A 115 14.83 -31.98 22.97
C ASP A 115 13.91 -31.23 23.94
N VAL A 116 14.17 -31.34 25.24
CA VAL A 116 13.24 -30.82 26.26
C VAL A 116 13.49 -29.34 26.49
N ILE A 117 12.44 -28.54 26.38
CA ILE A 117 12.48 -27.11 26.69
C ILE A 117 12.63 -26.94 28.21
N GLU A 118 13.64 -26.16 28.62
CA GLU A 118 13.91 -25.79 30.01
C GLU A 118 13.32 -24.42 30.36
N THR A 119 13.44 -23.45 29.45
CA THR A 119 13.07 -22.05 29.66
C THR A 119 12.34 -21.53 28.42
N LYS A 120 11.22 -20.83 28.63
CA LYS A 120 10.57 -19.99 27.61
C LYS A 120 10.84 -18.53 27.99
N TYR A 121 11.33 -17.73 27.05
CA TYR A 121 11.57 -16.31 27.28
C TYR A 121 10.35 -15.51 26.84
N THR A 122 10.00 -14.45 27.59
CA THR A 122 8.76 -13.69 27.35
C THR A 122 9.03 -12.53 26.40
N ASP A 123 10.03 -11.70 26.69
CA ASP A 123 10.33 -10.49 25.92
C ASP A 123 11.82 -10.41 25.51
N PRO A 124 12.40 -11.45 24.86
CA PRO A 124 13.85 -11.53 24.65
C PRO A 124 14.34 -10.70 23.47
N ILE A 125 13.46 -10.18 22.62
CA ILE A 125 13.86 -9.54 21.36
C ILE A 125 14.16 -8.06 21.63
N THR A 126 15.42 -7.69 21.42
CA THR A 126 15.96 -6.36 21.69
C THR A 126 16.81 -5.89 20.51
N TYR A 127 17.19 -4.62 20.52
CA TYR A 127 18.17 -4.06 19.61
C TYR A 127 19.24 -3.27 20.36
N VAL A 128 20.41 -3.13 19.73
CA VAL A 128 21.45 -2.18 20.12
C VAL A 128 21.28 -0.96 19.23
N ASP A 129 20.93 0.16 19.84
CA ASP A 129 20.86 1.48 19.20
C ASP A 129 22.28 1.98 18.91
N VAL A 130 22.76 1.79 17.68
CA VAL A 130 24.15 2.09 17.31
C VAL A 130 24.36 3.58 17.05
N ASN A 131 23.32 4.29 16.63
CA ASN A 131 23.37 5.71 16.28
C ASN A 131 22.81 6.64 17.39
N ASP A 132 22.34 6.09 18.52
CA ASP A 132 21.81 6.77 19.72
C ASP A 132 20.56 7.64 19.41
N ASN A 133 19.71 7.21 18.47
CA ASN A 133 18.47 7.90 18.10
C ASN A 133 17.24 7.43 18.89
N GLN A 134 17.37 6.38 19.72
CA GLN A 134 16.33 5.73 20.53
C GLN A 134 15.19 5.11 19.72
N MET A 135 15.42 4.82 18.44
CA MET A 135 14.49 4.17 17.54
C MET A 135 15.16 2.90 17.01
N TYR A 136 14.37 1.86 16.74
CA TYR A 136 14.89 0.66 16.09
C TYR A 136 14.84 0.91 14.59
N ASP A 137 16.00 1.02 13.93
CA ASP A 137 16.09 1.37 12.52
C ASP A 137 16.95 0.38 11.70
N LEU A 138 17.31 0.78 10.47
CA LEU A 138 18.09 -0.06 9.55
C LEU A 138 19.52 -0.35 10.06
N TYR A 139 20.12 0.56 10.82
CA TYR A 139 21.50 0.47 11.30
C TYR A 139 21.65 -0.46 12.50
N ASP A 140 20.59 -0.62 13.26
CA ASP A 140 20.61 -1.30 14.55
C ASP A 140 20.71 -2.81 14.45
N GLY A 141 21.53 -3.37 15.33
CA GLY A 141 21.69 -4.81 15.42
C GLY A 141 20.65 -5.44 16.34
N VAL A 142 20.01 -6.51 15.89
CA VAL A 142 19.04 -7.28 16.69
C VAL A 142 19.77 -8.24 17.63
N VAL A 143 19.34 -8.30 18.89
CA VAL A 143 19.94 -9.14 19.93
C VAL A 143 18.83 -9.88 20.69
N TYR A 144 19.05 -11.18 20.95
CA TYR A 144 18.25 -11.91 21.92
C TYR A 144 18.85 -11.75 23.32
N ASP A 145 18.24 -10.92 24.16
CA ASP A 145 18.58 -10.76 25.59
C ASP A 145 18.00 -11.94 26.38
N LEU A 146 18.83 -12.95 26.61
CA LEU A 146 18.38 -14.21 27.20
C LEU A 146 18.35 -14.17 28.73
N ASP A 147 18.93 -13.16 29.37
CA ASP A 147 18.86 -13.00 30.83
C ASP A 147 18.07 -11.79 31.31
N GLY A 148 17.57 -10.97 30.38
CA GLY A 148 16.69 -9.83 30.62
C GLY A 148 17.38 -8.75 31.43
N ASP A 149 18.70 -8.61 31.30
CA ASP A 149 19.49 -7.67 32.08
C ASP A 149 19.56 -6.27 31.43
N GLY A 150 19.11 -6.15 30.17
CA GLY A 150 19.07 -4.91 29.40
C GLY A 150 20.42 -4.50 28.83
N PHE A 151 21.40 -5.41 28.79
CA PHE A 151 22.70 -5.19 28.18
C PHE A 151 23.11 -6.39 27.33
N VAL A 152 23.99 -6.17 26.36
CA VAL A 152 24.62 -7.28 25.63
C VAL A 152 25.56 -8.03 26.59
N SER A 153 25.13 -9.18 27.08
CA SER A 153 25.70 -9.91 28.20
C SER A 153 26.24 -11.32 27.80
N VAL A 154 26.79 -12.09 28.75
CA VAL A 154 27.38 -13.40 28.42
C VAL A 154 26.28 -14.44 28.25
N GLY A 155 26.05 -14.85 27.01
CA GLY A 155 25.11 -15.90 26.67
C GLY A 155 24.14 -15.50 25.59
N ASP A 156 23.92 -14.20 25.43
CA ASP A 156 23.11 -13.56 24.40
C ASP A 156 23.62 -13.87 23.00
N ILE A 157 22.75 -13.65 22.03
CA ILE A 157 22.94 -14.00 20.64
C ILE A 157 22.66 -12.76 19.80
N LEU A 158 23.63 -12.35 18.99
CA LEU A 158 23.39 -11.36 17.95
C LEU A 158 22.63 -12.05 16.81
N GLN A 159 21.45 -11.56 16.46
CA GLN A 159 20.68 -12.06 15.32
C GLN A 159 21.27 -11.52 14.01
N THR A 160 21.69 -10.26 14.00
CA THR A 160 22.30 -9.59 12.84
C THR A 160 23.76 -9.23 13.11
N ASP A 161 24.45 -8.75 12.07
CA ASP A 161 25.68 -7.98 12.26
C ASP A 161 25.42 -6.76 13.16
N LEU A 162 26.47 -6.24 13.79
CA LEU A 162 26.39 -5.05 14.62
C LEU A 162 27.49 -4.04 14.24
N PRO A 163 27.16 -2.89 13.60
CA PRO A 163 25.84 -2.52 13.06
C PRO A 163 25.39 -3.47 11.94
N ALA A 164 24.08 -3.50 11.67
CA ALA A 164 23.48 -4.44 10.73
C ALA A 164 23.80 -4.11 9.25
N VAL A 165 23.97 -2.83 8.94
CA VAL A 165 24.46 -2.31 7.66
C VAL A 165 25.58 -1.29 7.88
N ASP A 166 26.19 -0.78 6.81
CA ASP A 166 27.11 0.37 6.92
C ASP A 166 26.35 1.58 7.48
N VAL A 167 26.88 2.20 8.53
CA VAL A 167 26.24 3.33 9.21
C VAL A 167 26.74 4.62 8.60
N TYR A 168 25.79 5.46 8.21
CA TYR A 168 26.02 6.81 7.75
C TYR A 168 25.41 7.78 8.76
N SER A 169 25.99 8.97 8.88
CA SER A 169 25.48 9.94 9.84
C SER A 169 24.10 10.42 9.40
N LEU A 170 23.19 10.51 10.35
CA LEU A 170 21.90 11.20 10.21
C LEU A 170 21.93 12.61 10.81
N ASP A 171 23.04 12.98 11.48
CA ASP A 171 23.20 14.32 12.03
C ASP A 171 23.26 15.33 10.87
N GLU A 172 22.46 16.38 10.98
CA GLU A 172 22.32 17.45 9.99
C GLU A 172 23.68 17.98 9.49
N PHE A 173 24.72 18.02 10.34
CA PHE A 173 26.04 18.57 10.03
C PHE A 173 26.93 17.68 9.14
N ASP A 174 26.71 16.38 9.13
CA ASP A 174 27.51 15.40 8.39
C ASP A 174 26.65 14.29 7.77
N ALA A 175 25.36 14.58 7.51
CA ALA A 175 24.41 13.65 6.93
C ALA A 175 24.95 12.95 5.67
N GLY A 176 24.90 11.61 5.66
CA GLY A 176 25.43 10.78 4.58
C GLY A 176 26.95 10.52 4.63
N GLU A 177 27.69 11.11 5.57
CA GLU A 177 29.09 10.72 5.79
C GLU A 177 29.17 9.32 6.42
N PHE A 178 30.06 8.47 5.89
CA PHE A 178 30.31 7.14 6.45
C PHE A 178 30.85 7.22 7.88
N VAL A 179 30.14 6.61 8.82
CA VAL A 179 30.47 6.59 10.25
C VAL A 179 31.12 5.27 10.65
N MET A 180 30.51 4.15 10.26
CA MET A 180 30.87 2.82 10.76
C MET A 180 30.62 1.73 9.72
N ALA A 181 31.48 0.71 9.68
CA ALA A 181 31.27 -0.44 8.79
C ALA A 181 30.30 -1.44 9.41
N GLN A 182 29.52 -2.12 8.58
CA GLN A 182 28.73 -3.29 8.95
C GLN A 182 29.58 -4.29 9.75
N GLY A 183 29.01 -4.77 10.85
CA GLY A 183 29.61 -5.83 11.67
C GLY A 183 30.88 -5.46 12.44
N GLU A 184 31.18 -4.16 12.62
CA GLU A 184 32.33 -3.68 13.38
C GLU A 184 32.41 -4.24 14.82
N TYR A 185 31.26 -4.48 15.45
CA TYR A 185 31.14 -4.94 16.84
C TYR A 185 30.75 -6.42 17.02
N GLY A 186 30.44 -7.11 15.93
CA GLY A 186 30.00 -8.50 15.96
C GLY A 186 29.45 -8.92 14.62
N GLN A 187 29.40 -10.24 14.40
CA GLN A 187 28.74 -10.80 13.23
C GLN A 187 27.41 -11.43 13.62
N ALA A 188 26.51 -11.56 12.65
CA ALA A 188 25.25 -12.29 12.81
C ALA A 188 25.52 -13.69 13.39
N TRP A 189 24.63 -14.09 14.30
CA TRP A 189 24.66 -15.36 15.01
C TRP A 189 25.81 -15.55 16.00
N ASP A 190 26.59 -14.50 16.30
CA ASP A 190 27.62 -14.56 17.33
C ASP A 190 27.00 -14.74 18.71
N ARG A 191 27.51 -15.74 19.45
CA ARG A 191 27.19 -15.90 20.86
C ARG A 191 28.14 -15.09 21.73
N VAL A 192 27.58 -14.13 22.46
CA VAL A 192 28.33 -13.14 23.21
C VAL A 192 29.06 -13.76 24.39
N ASN A 193 30.33 -13.38 24.55
CA ASN A 193 31.16 -13.73 25.69
C ASN A 193 31.82 -12.46 26.26
N ALA A 194 32.44 -12.55 27.43
CA ALA A 194 32.99 -11.37 28.13
C ALA A 194 34.15 -10.66 27.40
N ALA A 195 34.64 -11.19 26.28
CA ALA A 195 35.65 -10.56 25.43
C ALA A 195 35.08 -10.14 24.06
N HIS A 196 33.78 -10.35 23.81
CA HIS A 196 33.10 -9.94 22.60
C HIS A 196 33.07 -8.40 22.51
N PRO A 197 33.28 -7.78 21.33
CA PRO A 197 33.31 -6.33 21.22
C PRO A 197 32.01 -5.64 21.64
N ALA A 198 30.86 -6.28 21.35
CA ALA A 198 29.54 -5.80 21.78
C ALA A 198 29.26 -5.92 23.29
N TYR A 199 30.08 -6.63 24.07
CA TYR A 199 29.78 -6.90 25.48
C TYR A 199 29.65 -5.62 26.32
N GLY A 200 28.49 -5.45 26.96
CA GLY A 200 28.15 -4.31 27.82
C GLY A 200 27.54 -3.11 27.10
N MET A 201 27.14 -3.25 25.84
CA MET A 201 26.28 -2.28 25.15
C MET A 201 24.87 -2.32 25.75
N ASP A 202 24.19 -1.17 25.77
CA ASP A 202 22.82 -1.04 26.25
C ASP A 202 21.85 -1.65 25.23
N LEU A 203 20.76 -2.25 25.72
CA LEU A 203 19.70 -2.83 24.89
C LEU A 203 18.37 -2.13 25.11
N ALA A 204 17.59 -2.00 24.04
CA ALA A 204 16.21 -1.54 24.06
C ALA A 204 15.28 -2.60 23.44
N LEU A 205 14.01 -2.62 23.86
CA LEU A 205 13.03 -3.55 23.30
C LEU A 205 12.60 -3.09 21.91
N ILE A 206 12.47 -4.03 20.96
CA ILE A 206 11.77 -3.80 19.70
C ILE A 206 10.28 -3.98 19.98
N GLY A 207 9.45 -2.95 19.81
CA GLY A 207 8.04 -3.00 20.21
C GLY A 207 7.87 -3.45 21.68
N ASN A 208 7.12 -4.53 21.91
CA ASN A 208 6.99 -5.14 23.24
C ASN A 208 8.07 -6.21 23.55
N GLY A 209 8.92 -6.55 22.58
CA GLY A 209 9.93 -7.61 22.66
C GLY A 209 9.35 -9.03 22.59
N ILE A 210 8.04 -9.17 22.42
CA ILE A 210 7.31 -10.44 22.42
C ILE A 210 7.45 -11.10 21.04
N ALA A 211 8.01 -12.31 21.00
CA ALA A 211 8.26 -13.03 19.76
C ALA A 211 7.00 -13.27 18.92
N SER A 212 5.86 -13.59 19.53
CA SER A 212 4.60 -13.82 18.81
C SER A 212 3.99 -12.55 18.21
N GLU A 213 4.50 -11.36 18.54
CA GLU A 213 4.06 -10.09 17.95
C GLU A 213 5.03 -9.61 16.86
N LEU A 214 6.30 -10.02 16.93
CA LEU A 214 7.37 -9.53 16.05
C LEU A 214 7.81 -10.53 15.00
N ILE A 215 7.67 -11.83 15.24
CA ILE A 215 8.09 -12.88 14.31
C ILE A 215 6.89 -13.23 13.45
N LYS A 216 7.04 -13.05 12.14
CA LYS A 216 6.05 -13.41 11.12
C LYS A 216 6.70 -14.25 10.04
N TRP A 217 5.90 -14.90 9.21
CA TRP A 217 6.42 -15.80 8.19
C TRP A 217 5.73 -15.58 6.84
N VAL A 218 6.44 -15.91 5.76
CA VAL A 218 5.90 -15.93 4.40
C VAL A 218 5.66 -17.38 4.00
N ASP A 219 4.43 -17.71 3.62
CA ASP A 219 3.98 -19.03 3.17
C ASP A 219 4.43 -19.33 1.74
N ALA A 220 5.67 -19.74 1.57
CA ALA A 220 6.31 -19.77 0.26
C ALA A 220 5.82 -20.87 -0.68
N ASP A 221 5.24 -21.94 -0.13
CA ASP A 221 4.68 -23.05 -0.91
C ASP A 221 3.14 -23.05 -0.97
N ASP A 222 2.49 -21.99 -0.48
CA ASP A 222 1.03 -21.85 -0.42
C ASP A 222 0.35 -23.03 0.28
N SER A 223 0.98 -23.52 1.34
CA SER A 223 0.46 -24.64 2.12
C SER A 223 -0.55 -24.19 3.18
N ASN A 224 -0.60 -22.90 3.49
CA ASN A 224 -1.26 -22.31 4.66
C ASN A 224 -0.82 -22.97 5.98
N ASP A 225 0.39 -23.53 6.01
CA ASP A 225 1.04 -24.05 7.20
C ASP A 225 2.53 -23.70 7.19
N TRP A 226 3.22 -23.92 8.31
CA TRP A 226 4.65 -23.65 8.43
C TRP A 226 5.48 -24.80 7.82
N SER A 227 5.76 -24.74 6.53
CA SER A 227 6.45 -25.71 5.67
C SER A 227 7.95 -25.42 5.53
N CYS A 228 8.75 -26.32 4.92
CA CYS A 228 10.21 -26.16 4.84
C CYS A 228 10.66 -25.05 3.89
N GLU A 229 9.79 -24.69 2.96
CA GLU A 229 9.95 -23.69 1.92
C GLU A 229 9.73 -22.28 2.46
N ASP A 230 9.04 -22.16 3.60
CA ASP A 230 8.69 -20.87 4.21
C ASP A 230 9.86 -20.10 4.78
N LYS A 231 9.64 -18.79 4.88
CA LYS A 231 10.60 -17.81 5.34
C LYS A 231 10.11 -17.17 6.63
N LEU A 232 11.04 -16.79 7.49
CA LEU A 232 10.75 -16.20 8.79
C LEU A 232 11.40 -14.83 8.87
N TYR A 233 10.61 -13.84 9.22
CA TYR A 233 11.01 -12.45 9.37
C TYR A 233 10.73 -11.96 10.78
N LEU A 234 11.54 -11.02 11.23
CA LEU A 234 11.30 -10.22 12.41
C LEU A 234 10.97 -8.82 11.93
N ILE A 235 9.74 -8.40 12.17
CA ILE A 235 9.23 -7.13 11.66
C ILE A 235 9.74 -5.94 12.46
N GLN A 236 9.87 -4.80 11.81
CA GLN A 236 9.89 -3.51 12.47
C GLN A 236 8.45 -3.12 12.83
N PRO A 237 8.09 -3.04 14.13
CA PRO A 237 6.72 -2.73 14.51
C PRO A 237 6.41 -1.26 14.27
N HIS A 238 5.32 -0.98 13.55
CA HIS A 238 4.86 0.38 13.30
C HIS A 238 3.74 0.81 14.26
N GLU A 239 3.55 2.12 14.45
CA GLU A 239 2.41 2.63 15.21
C GLU A 239 1.09 2.38 14.44
N ASN A 240 -0.06 2.52 15.13
CA ASN A 240 -1.39 2.16 14.60
C ASN A 240 -1.76 2.75 13.23
N GLU A 241 -1.15 3.87 12.81
CA GLU A 241 -1.44 4.52 11.53
C GLU A 241 -0.75 3.84 10.34
N SER A 242 0.26 2.99 10.58
CA SER A 242 1.03 2.28 9.55
C SER A 242 1.00 0.76 9.74
N ARG A 243 -0.04 0.22 10.38
CA ARG A 243 -0.17 -1.23 10.67
C ARG A 243 -0.04 -2.14 9.44
N TYR A 244 -0.35 -1.63 8.24
CA TYR A 244 -0.20 -2.37 6.98
C TYR A 244 1.28 -2.66 6.66
N MET A 245 2.21 -1.86 7.18
CA MET A 245 3.65 -2.13 7.10
C MET A 245 4.07 -3.36 7.90
N ASP A 246 3.28 -3.76 8.90
CA ASP A 246 3.52 -4.97 9.66
C ASP A 246 2.95 -6.23 8.97
N GLU A 247 2.26 -6.08 7.84
CA GLU A 247 1.58 -7.16 7.09
C GLU A 247 2.36 -7.59 5.83
N ALA A 248 3.43 -6.88 5.47
CA ALA A 248 4.32 -7.22 4.37
C ALA A 248 5.79 -7.13 4.82
N VAL A 249 6.69 -7.79 4.09
CA VAL A 249 8.13 -7.65 4.32
C VAL A 249 8.59 -6.28 3.82
N THR A 250 9.02 -5.41 4.72
CA THR A 250 9.40 -4.02 4.40
C THR A 250 10.89 -3.76 4.65
N ILE A 251 11.38 -2.62 4.16
CA ILE A 251 12.74 -2.15 4.49
C ILE A 251 12.85 -2.03 6.02
N GLY A 252 13.93 -2.56 6.60
CA GLY A 252 14.18 -2.55 8.05
C GLY A 252 13.85 -3.86 8.76
N ASP A 253 13.01 -4.70 8.16
CA ASP A 253 12.73 -6.05 8.65
C ASP A 253 14.00 -6.90 8.66
N THR A 254 14.04 -7.91 9.52
CA THR A 254 15.20 -8.80 9.67
C THR A 254 14.87 -10.20 9.22
N ARG A 255 15.69 -10.74 8.31
CA ARG A 255 15.59 -12.14 7.86
C ARG A 255 16.03 -13.06 8.98
N VAL A 256 15.09 -13.78 9.58
CA VAL A 256 15.36 -14.75 10.65
C VAL A 256 15.71 -16.12 10.07
N TYR A 257 14.96 -16.57 9.07
CA TYR A 257 15.22 -17.82 8.35
C TYR A 257 14.78 -17.72 6.89
N ILE A 258 15.67 -18.14 5.99
CA ILE A 258 15.48 -18.28 4.56
C ILE A 258 16.01 -19.67 4.20
N PRO A 259 15.24 -20.52 3.49
CA PRO A 259 15.70 -21.85 3.12
C PRO A 259 17.01 -21.86 2.34
N GLU A 260 17.83 -22.89 2.54
CA GLU A 260 19.07 -23.06 1.78
C GLU A 260 18.76 -23.21 0.28
N GLY A 261 19.31 -22.31 -0.54
CA GLY A 261 19.21 -22.39 -2.00
C GLY A 261 18.20 -21.43 -2.64
N ASP A 262 17.51 -20.61 -1.84
CA ASP A 262 16.84 -19.42 -2.37
C ASP A 262 17.92 -18.41 -2.82
N ALA A 263 18.07 -18.27 -4.13
CA ALA A 263 19.14 -17.46 -4.72
C ALA A 263 18.79 -15.99 -4.84
N CYS A 264 17.51 -15.63 -4.72
CA CYS A 264 17.01 -14.27 -4.94
C CYS A 264 17.01 -13.45 -3.66
N ILE A 265 17.02 -14.12 -2.50
CA ILE A 265 16.94 -13.46 -1.19
C ILE A 265 18.30 -13.50 -0.49
N PRO A 266 18.78 -12.38 0.07
CA PRO A 266 19.99 -12.35 0.87
C PRO A 266 19.99 -13.35 2.03
N VAL A 267 21.20 -13.71 2.48
CA VAL A 267 21.38 -14.66 3.61
C VAL A 267 20.77 -14.12 4.91
N CYS A 268 20.32 -15.01 5.78
CA CYS A 268 19.67 -14.62 7.04
C CYS A 268 20.63 -13.97 8.05
N GLY A 269 20.06 -13.22 8.99
CA GLY A 269 20.81 -12.31 9.85
C GLY A 269 21.19 -11.00 9.16
N THR A 270 20.59 -10.73 8.00
CA THR A 270 20.65 -9.43 7.31
C THR A 270 19.33 -8.70 7.46
N LYS A 271 19.40 -7.37 7.35
CA LYS A 271 18.24 -6.49 7.21
C LYS A 271 17.74 -6.53 5.77
N VAL A 272 16.44 -6.43 5.59
CA VAL A 272 15.82 -6.10 4.31
C VAL A 272 16.20 -4.66 4.02
N VAL A 273 16.98 -4.47 2.96
CA VAL A 273 17.40 -3.14 2.50
C VAL A 273 16.67 -2.80 1.21
N GLN A 274 16.69 -1.53 0.87
CA GLN A 274 16.28 -1.08 -0.45
C GLN A 274 17.02 -1.87 -1.55
N GLY A 275 16.26 -2.29 -2.55
CA GLY A 275 16.73 -3.02 -3.73
C GLY A 275 16.66 -4.54 -3.60
N ASP A 276 16.42 -5.06 -2.40
CA ASP A 276 16.26 -6.49 -2.19
C ASP A 276 14.96 -7.01 -2.84
N HIS A 277 14.99 -8.22 -3.39
CA HIS A 277 13.84 -8.84 -4.05
C HIS A 277 12.62 -9.06 -3.12
N ASP A 278 12.86 -9.15 -1.81
CA ASP A 278 11.83 -9.32 -0.78
C ASP A 278 11.49 -8.01 -0.06
N ALA A 279 11.88 -6.86 -0.60
CA ALA A 279 11.48 -5.55 -0.08
C ALA A 279 10.17 -5.07 -0.74
N THR A 280 9.11 -4.93 0.05
CA THR A 280 7.89 -4.22 -0.34
C THR A 280 8.04 -2.72 -0.02
N TYR A 281 7.80 -1.87 -1.02
CA TYR A 281 8.01 -0.41 -0.93
C TYR A 281 6.76 0.33 -0.49
N LEU A 282 6.56 0.39 0.81
CA LEU A 282 5.45 1.10 1.40
C LEU A 282 5.75 2.59 1.58
N LEU A 283 4.75 3.41 1.34
CA LEU A 283 4.83 4.86 1.44
C LEU A 283 4.38 5.34 2.81
N MET A 284 5.29 6.02 3.51
CA MET A 284 4.98 6.84 4.66
C MET A 284 4.14 8.03 4.19
N LYS A 285 2.86 8.01 4.58
CA LYS A 285 1.92 9.11 4.40
C LYS A 285 2.01 10.05 5.59
N ASN A 286 1.29 11.18 5.56
CA ASN A 286 1.24 12.19 6.63
C ASN A 286 2.34 13.24 6.63
N LEU A 287 2.84 13.62 5.45
CA LEU A 287 3.65 14.83 5.24
C LEU A 287 2.81 16.12 5.39
N TYR A 288 2.03 16.27 6.46
CA TYR A 288 1.13 17.41 6.68
C TYR A 288 1.89 18.75 6.77
N THR A 289 3.15 18.69 7.17
CA THR A 289 4.07 19.83 7.23
C THR A 289 4.57 20.23 5.86
N ALA A 290 4.67 19.31 4.91
CA ALA A 290 5.16 19.60 3.58
C ALA A 290 4.29 20.68 2.90
N LYS A 291 4.92 21.72 2.37
CA LYS A 291 4.26 22.82 1.65
C LYS A 291 5.02 23.17 0.40
N LEU A 292 4.29 23.39 -0.70
CA LEU A 292 4.82 24.10 -1.85
C LEU A 292 5.12 25.54 -1.43
N ALA A 293 6.35 25.99 -1.69
CA ALA A 293 6.81 27.32 -1.29
C ALA A 293 7.80 27.88 -2.31
N TYR A 294 8.03 29.20 -2.25
CA TYR A 294 8.97 29.86 -3.15
C TYR A 294 9.70 31.01 -2.47
N TYR A 295 10.83 31.38 -3.06
CA TYR A 295 11.62 32.55 -2.72
C TYR A 295 11.93 33.35 -3.98
N SER A 296 11.77 34.68 -3.93
CA SER A 296 12.05 35.54 -5.09
C SER A 296 13.18 36.53 -4.78
N PHE A 297 14.25 36.45 -5.57
CA PHE A 297 15.39 37.37 -5.48
C PHE A 297 15.83 37.85 -6.87
N GLY A 298 16.12 39.14 -7.01
CA GLY A 298 16.66 39.67 -8.27
C GLY A 298 15.68 39.67 -9.46
N GLY A 299 14.44 39.21 -9.29
CA GLY A 299 13.46 39.05 -10.36
C GLY A 299 13.32 37.62 -10.88
N GLU A 300 14.10 36.69 -10.33
CA GLU A 300 13.95 35.24 -10.49
C GLU A 300 13.19 34.69 -9.26
N THR A 301 12.48 33.59 -9.44
CA THR A 301 11.75 32.88 -8.39
C THR A 301 12.26 31.45 -8.35
N GLU A 302 12.69 31.03 -7.17
CA GLU A 302 13.15 29.68 -6.86
C GLU A 302 12.02 28.97 -6.09
N TRP A 303 11.72 27.74 -6.48
CA TRP A 303 10.61 26.96 -5.91
C TRP A 303 11.12 25.75 -5.14
N TYR A 304 10.40 25.42 -4.06
CA TYR A 304 10.74 24.37 -3.11
C TYR A 304 9.51 23.60 -2.66
N VAL A 305 9.71 22.36 -2.24
CA VAL A 305 8.84 21.70 -1.26
C VAL A 305 9.50 21.87 0.11
N ASP A 306 8.91 22.75 0.92
CA ASP A 306 9.25 23.02 2.33
C ASP A 306 8.75 21.83 3.15
N MET A 307 9.64 20.89 3.50
CA MET A 307 9.25 19.57 4.03
C MET A 307 8.86 19.64 5.52
N ASP A 308 9.44 20.57 6.27
CA ASP A 308 9.19 20.76 7.70
C ASP A 308 8.15 21.87 8.01
N GLY A 309 7.78 22.66 7.01
CA GLY A 309 6.79 23.73 7.12
C GLY A 309 7.28 24.94 7.91
N ASP A 310 8.60 25.12 8.07
CA ASP A 310 9.19 26.15 8.92
C ASP A 310 9.24 27.55 8.27
N LYS A 311 8.98 27.63 6.95
CA LYS A 311 9.03 28.82 6.09
C LYS A 311 10.42 29.38 5.85
N PHE A 312 11.44 28.56 5.93
CA PHE A 312 12.78 28.87 5.53
C PHE A 312 13.26 27.78 4.58
N VAL A 313 14.21 28.11 3.71
CA VAL A 313 14.96 27.06 3.04
C VAL A 313 15.81 26.37 4.10
N SER A 314 15.38 25.18 4.51
CA SER A 314 15.99 24.37 5.58
C SER A 314 16.58 23.08 5.02
N PHE A 315 17.31 22.35 5.85
CA PHE A 315 17.84 21.04 5.47
C PHE A 315 16.70 20.05 5.25
N GLY A 316 16.76 19.28 4.16
CA GLY A 316 15.72 18.31 3.81
C GLY A 316 14.68 18.81 2.81
N ASP A 317 14.55 20.13 2.62
CA ASP A 317 13.69 20.70 1.57
C ASP A 317 14.09 20.22 0.18
N ILE A 318 13.11 20.14 -0.73
CA ILE A 318 13.35 19.73 -2.12
C ILE A 318 13.29 20.94 -3.04
N ARG A 319 14.35 21.17 -3.81
CA ARG A 319 14.38 22.19 -4.86
C ARG A 319 13.55 21.72 -6.05
N LEU A 320 12.68 22.58 -6.57
CA LEU A 320 11.92 22.31 -7.79
C LEU A 320 12.49 23.06 -9.02
N THR A 321 13.35 24.05 -8.80
CA THR A 321 14.05 24.83 -9.84
C THR A 321 15.55 24.88 -9.56
N ASP A 322 16.34 25.28 -10.56
CA ASP A 322 17.73 25.67 -10.33
C ASP A 322 17.81 26.79 -9.28
N VAL A 323 18.69 26.63 -8.31
CA VAL A 323 19.03 27.67 -7.32
C VAL A 323 20.38 28.23 -7.71
N SER A 324 20.36 29.39 -8.36
CA SER A 324 21.52 30.01 -9.00
C SER A 324 22.22 29.08 -10.02
N GLU A 325 23.54 29.24 -10.22
CA GLU A 325 24.35 28.34 -11.06
C GLU A 325 24.95 27.16 -10.23
N HIS A 326 24.50 26.98 -8.99
CA HIS A 326 25.15 26.11 -8.00
C HIS A 326 24.42 24.82 -7.70
N TYR A 327 23.08 24.86 -7.64
CA TYR A 327 22.29 23.70 -7.24
C TYR A 327 21.22 23.46 -8.28
N SER A 328 21.20 22.24 -8.80
CA SER A 328 20.20 21.80 -9.76
C SER A 328 18.86 21.56 -9.07
N PRO A 329 17.73 21.64 -9.80
CA PRO A 329 16.45 21.20 -9.29
C PRO A 329 16.50 19.71 -8.92
N ASN A 330 15.47 19.25 -8.22
CA ASN A 330 15.34 17.87 -7.76
C ASN A 330 16.57 17.43 -6.96
N THR A 331 17.02 18.34 -6.08
CA THR A 331 18.04 18.02 -5.10
C THR A 331 17.53 18.43 -3.73
N LYS A 332 17.82 17.59 -2.75
CA LYS A 332 17.60 17.90 -1.34
C LYS A 332 18.55 19.01 -0.90
N VAL A 333 18.04 19.95 -0.11
CA VAL A 333 18.82 21.04 0.47
C VAL A 333 19.71 20.47 1.58
N LYS A 334 21.02 20.74 1.47
CA LYS A 334 22.04 20.23 2.40
C LYS A 334 22.51 21.32 3.34
N ILE A 335 23.03 20.93 4.51
CA ILE A 335 23.59 21.88 5.47
C ILE A 335 24.78 22.69 4.93
N CYS A 336 25.51 22.14 3.94
CA CYS A 336 26.66 22.79 3.32
C CYS A 336 26.27 23.71 2.16
N ASP A 337 24.98 23.81 1.82
CA ASP A 337 24.46 24.69 0.79
C ASP A 337 24.28 26.12 1.34
N GLU A 338 25.37 26.70 1.86
CA GLU A 338 25.37 28.00 2.57
C GLU A 338 24.74 29.15 1.76
N PHE A 339 24.70 29.03 0.42
CA PHE A 339 24.08 30.04 -0.43
C PHE A 339 22.54 29.95 -0.43
N ASP A 340 22.01 28.77 -0.17
CA ASP A 340 20.59 28.44 -0.24
C ASP A 340 19.90 28.53 1.13
N LEU A 341 20.58 28.07 2.18
CA LEU A 341 20.00 27.99 3.51
C LEU A 341 19.56 29.34 4.10
N GLY A 342 18.42 29.30 4.77
CA GLY A 342 17.90 30.38 5.63
C GLY A 342 17.22 31.53 4.87
N HIS A 343 16.94 31.37 3.57
CA HIS A 343 16.05 32.30 2.87
C HIS A 343 14.62 32.16 3.38
N ASP A 344 13.93 33.30 3.58
CA ASP A 344 12.52 33.30 3.98
C ASP A 344 11.65 32.78 2.80
N LEU A 345 10.97 31.66 3.00
CA LEU A 345 10.03 31.11 2.04
C LEU A 345 8.64 31.74 2.19
N VAL A 346 7.97 31.87 1.04
CA VAL A 346 6.56 32.24 0.96
C VAL A 346 5.79 30.99 0.53
N TRP A 347 4.88 30.53 1.38
CA TRP A 347 3.96 29.44 1.00
C TRP A 347 3.15 29.84 -0.23
N ALA A 348 3.13 28.93 -1.21
CA ALA A 348 2.29 29.03 -2.38
C ALA A 348 0.89 28.45 -2.10
N ASP A 349 -0.02 28.59 -3.05
CA ASP A 349 -1.20 27.73 -3.06
C ASP A 349 -0.74 26.28 -3.22
N GLN A 350 -1.35 25.38 -2.45
CA GLN A 350 -0.95 23.97 -2.44
C GLN A 350 -1.60 23.21 -3.61
N THR A 351 -2.47 23.86 -4.36
CA THR A 351 -3.17 23.27 -5.52
C THR A 351 -2.52 23.59 -6.86
N LEU A 352 -1.31 24.16 -6.85
CA LEU A 352 -0.60 24.56 -8.07
C LEU A 352 0.04 23.39 -8.81
N VAL A 353 0.16 22.22 -8.20
CA VAL A 353 0.64 21.03 -8.92
C VAL A 353 -0.51 20.44 -9.73
N ARG A 354 -0.32 20.39 -11.04
CA ARG A 354 -1.36 20.18 -12.07
C ARG A 354 -0.81 19.33 -13.20
N TYR A 355 -1.67 18.86 -14.09
CA TYR A 355 -1.26 18.06 -15.24
C TYR A 355 -1.92 18.53 -16.53
N VAL A 356 -1.28 18.26 -17.66
CA VAL A 356 -1.86 18.39 -19.00
C VAL A 356 -2.36 17.02 -19.43
N GLU A 357 -3.66 16.96 -19.73
CA GLU A 357 -4.33 15.80 -20.31
C GLU A 357 -3.89 15.55 -21.75
N THR A 358 -3.28 14.41 -22.01
CA THR A 358 -2.73 14.08 -23.33
C THR A 358 -3.42 12.91 -24.01
N ASP A 359 -3.98 11.97 -23.26
CA ASP A 359 -4.52 10.71 -23.78
C ASP A 359 -6.06 10.63 -23.76
N GLY A 360 -6.72 11.51 -23.01
CA GLY A 360 -8.16 11.61 -22.86
C GLY A 360 -8.75 10.74 -21.75
N LEU A 361 -7.91 10.19 -20.87
CA LEU A 361 -8.31 9.38 -19.73
C LEU A 361 -8.65 10.25 -18.50
N PRO A 362 -9.43 9.75 -17.53
CA PRO A 362 -9.71 10.49 -16.30
C PRO A 362 -8.52 10.42 -15.33
N GLY A 363 -8.22 11.54 -14.65
CA GLY A 363 -7.08 11.63 -13.73
C GLY A 363 -5.77 11.93 -14.46
N TYR A 364 -4.66 11.98 -13.74
CA TYR A 364 -3.34 12.06 -14.36
C TYR A 364 -2.81 10.64 -14.57
N THR A 365 -2.46 10.25 -15.79
CA THR A 365 -2.00 8.90 -16.14
C THR A 365 -0.51 8.90 -16.44
N LEU A 366 0.11 7.76 -16.82
CA LEU A 366 1.51 7.71 -17.25
C LEU A 366 1.86 8.70 -18.39
N GLY A 367 0.94 8.93 -19.33
CA GLY A 367 1.18 9.77 -20.51
C GLY A 367 1.24 11.28 -20.22
N ASP A 368 0.68 11.72 -19.10
CA ASP A 368 0.42 13.14 -18.88
C ASP A 368 1.64 13.94 -18.39
N ALA A 369 1.76 15.18 -18.88
CA ALA A 369 2.78 16.08 -18.40
C ALA A 369 2.35 16.73 -17.07
N VAL A 370 3.22 16.74 -16.06
CA VAL A 370 2.94 17.32 -14.73
C VAL A 370 3.71 18.63 -14.55
N TYR A 371 3.04 19.65 -13.99
CA TYR A 371 3.55 21.00 -13.84
C TYR A 371 3.30 21.57 -12.45
N VAL A 372 4.10 22.56 -12.07
CA VAL A 372 3.72 23.58 -11.08
C VAL A 372 3.24 24.82 -11.83
N ASP A 373 1.95 25.13 -11.73
CA ASP A 373 1.31 26.35 -12.26
C ASP A 373 1.66 27.53 -11.35
N THR A 374 2.72 28.24 -11.67
CA THR A 374 3.31 29.24 -10.79
C THR A 374 2.50 30.53 -10.73
N ASP A 375 1.59 30.75 -11.67
CA ASP A 375 0.76 31.95 -11.76
C ASP A 375 -0.75 31.70 -11.59
N ASP A 376 -1.13 30.44 -11.31
CA ASP A 376 -2.51 29.97 -11.08
C ASP A 376 -3.43 30.34 -12.26
N SER A 377 -2.92 30.17 -13.48
CA SER A 377 -3.64 30.57 -14.70
C SER A 377 -4.53 29.47 -15.28
N ASP A 378 -4.42 28.22 -14.80
CA ASP A 378 -5.07 27.04 -15.37
C ASP A 378 -4.62 26.70 -16.80
N ASP A 379 -3.53 27.31 -17.28
CA ASP A 379 -2.91 27.05 -18.58
C ASP A 379 -1.38 26.96 -18.39
N VAL A 380 -0.69 26.15 -19.19
CA VAL A 380 0.78 26.15 -19.24
C VAL A 380 1.26 27.52 -19.71
N SER A 381 1.98 28.23 -18.85
CA SER A 381 2.39 29.60 -19.05
C SER A 381 3.89 29.81 -18.75
N ALA A 382 4.43 30.94 -19.22
CA ALA A 382 5.85 31.23 -19.03
C ALA A 382 6.18 31.48 -17.56
N GLY A 383 7.01 30.63 -16.98
CA GLY A 383 7.34 30.64 -15.55
C GLY A 383 6.93 29.36 -14.83
N ASP A 384 6.03 28.56 -15.40
CA ASP A 384 5.65 27.26 -14.87
C ASP A 384 6.81 26.29 -14.90
N ILE A 385 6.73 25.25 -14.06
CA ILE A 385 7.82 24.28 -13.89
C ILE A 385 7.32 22.93 -14.37
N ARG A 386 8.03 22.30 -15.30
CA ARG A 386 7.78 20.92 -15.70
C ARG A 386 8.34 19.99 -14.64
N LEU A 387 7.55 19.12 -14.04
CA LEU A 387 8.05 18.12 -13.08
C LEU A 387 8.53 16.84 -13.77
N VAL A 388 8.15 16.64 -15.03
CA VAL A 388 8.50 15.50 -15.88
C VAL A 388 9.05 15.96 -17.23
N GLU A 389 9.65 15.05 -17.99
CA GLU A 389 9.94 15.30 -19.40
C GLU A 389 8.61 15.50 -20.17
N VAL A 390 8.56 16.51 -21.04
CA VAL A 390 7.34 16.88 -21.77
C VAL A 390 7.55 16.77 -23.27
N GLU A 391 6.68 16.02 -23.94
CA GLU A 391 6.55 16.00 -25.39
C GLU A 391 5.39 16.89 -25.87
N ALA A 392 5.71 18.04 -26.46
CA ALA A 392 4.71 18.99 -26.96
C ALA A 392 4.54 18.95 -28.48
N TYR A 393 3.30 18.84 -28.95
CA TYR A 393 2.97 18.69 -30.38
C TYR A 393 2.45 20.00 -31.01
N VAL A 394 3.23 20.58 -31.91
CA VAL A 394 2.83 21.79 -32.65
C VAL A 394 2.26 21.45 -34.03
N PRO A 395 1.03 21.88 -34.38
CA PRO A 395 0.46 21.64 -35.70
C PRO A 395 1.36 22.12 -36.85
N GLY A 396 1.81 21.18 -37.69
CA GLY A 396 2.67 21.44 -38.84
C GLY A 396 4.13 21.03 -38.66
N PHE A 397 4.49 20.47 -37.52
CA PHE A 397 5.74 19.73 -37.28
C PHE A 397 5.41 18.25 -37.16
N ASP A 398 6.29 17.40 -37.69
CA ASP A 398 6.09 15.94 -37.70
C ASP A 398 6.66 15.27 -36.43
N ASP A 399 7.64 15.90 -35.78
CA ASP A 399 8.28 15.42 -34.55
C ASP A 399 7.86 16.31 -33.36
N PRO A 400 7.64 15.75 -32.15
CA PRO A 400 7.36 16.54 -30.95
C PRO A 400 8.58 17.36 -30.51
N PHE A 401 8.31 18.43 -29.77
CA PHE A 401 9.34 19.15 -29.03
C PHE A 401 9.46 18.50 -27.65
N VAL A 402 10.67 18.04 -27.31
CA VAL A 402 10.96 17.44 -26.00
C VAL A 402 11.59 18.49 -25.10
N TYR A 403 11.04 18.64 -23.90
CA TYR A 403 11.54 19.52 -22.85
C TYR A 403 11.96 18.70 -21.64
N ASP A 404 13.17 18.98 -21.14
CA ASP A 404 13.73 18.26 -19.99
C ASP A 404 12.84 18.43 -18.75
N ALA A 405 12.78 17.38 -17.92
CA ALA A 405 12.19 17.46 -16.59
C ALA A 405 12.85 18.58 -15.77
N TRP A 406 12.07 19.18 -14.88
CA TRP A 406 12.49 20.28 -13.99
C TRP A 406 12.83 21.60 -14.70
N SER A 407 12.54 21.70 -15.99
CA SER A 407 12.75 22.94 -16.75
C SER A 407 11.62 23.96 -16.51
N VAL A 408 11.98 25.24 -16.53
CA VAL A 408 11.02 26.35 -16.48
C VAL A 408 10.50 26.62 -17.90
N VAL A 409 9.18 26.77 -18.04
CA VAL A 409 8.50 27.06 -19.30
C VAL A 409 8.88 28.45 -19.82
N GLU A 410 9.40 28.52 -21.05
CA GLU A 410 9.67 29.78 -21.74
C GLU A 410 8.47 30.26 -22.55
N SER A 411 8.34 31.58 -22.74
CA SER A 411 7.21 32.21 -23.46
C SER A 411 6.97 31.79 -24.92
N ASN A 412 7.86 30.99 -25.49
CA ASN A 412 7.80 30.50 -26.86
C ASN A 412 7.94 28.99 -26.94
N ASP A 413 7.79 28.29 -25.82
CA ASP A 413 7.72 26.84 -25.82
C ASP A 413 6.42 26.36 -26.47
N ALA A 414 6.46 25.12 -26.94
CA ALA A 414 5.43 24.50 -27.76
C ALA A 414 4.19 24.10 -26.95
N ASP A 415 4.35 23.85 -25.65
CA ASP A 415 3.33 23.52 -24.66
C ASP A 415 2.63 24.76 -24.07
N VAL A 416 3.10 25.97 -24.37
CA VAL A 416 2.45 27.20 -23.87
C VAL A 416 1.01 27.32 -24.37
N GLY A 417 0.08 27.40 -23.43
CA GLY A 417 -1.36 27.52 -23.66
C GLY A 417 -2.11 26.18 -23.64
N ASP A 418 -1.45 25.08 -23.29
CA ASP A 418 -2.12 23.81 -22.97
C ASP A 418 -2.87 23.94 -21.65
N GLU A 419 -4.08 23.37 -21.55
CA GLU A 419 -4.95 23.48 -20.38
C GLU A 419 -4.42 22.62 -19.23
N LEU A 420 -4.28 23.21 -18.04
CA LEU A 420 -3.87 22.52 -16.83
C LEU A 420 -5.09 22.07 -16.00
N LYS A 421 -5.11 20.79 -15.64
CA LYS A 421 -6.10 20.20 -14.74
C LYS A 421 -5.50 19.94 -13.37
N GLY A 422 -6.31 20.04 -12.31
CA GLY A 422 -5.89 19.64 -10.97
C GLY A 422 -5.60 18.14 -10.91
N ILE A 423 -4.54 17.73 -10.18
CA ILE A 423 -4.16 16.32 -9.98
C ILE A 423 -5.25 15.49 -9.27
N GLY A 424 -6.20 16.13 -8.59
CA GLY A 424 -7.34 15.44 -8.00
C GLY A 424 -8.43 15.12 -9.00
N LEU A 425 -9.25 14.12 -8.66
CA LEU A 425 -10.33 13.67 -9.53
C LEU A 425 -11.36 14.75 -9.83
N GLY A 426 -11.85 14.72 -11.08
CA GLY A 426 -12.96 15.57 -11.52
C GLY A 426 -12.62 17.06 -11.60
N ASN A 427 -11.36 17.43 -11.87
CA ASN A 427 -10.82 18.79 -11.80
C ASN A 427 -10.85 19.38 -10.39
N SER A 428 -10.93 18.55 -9.35
CA SER A 428 -10.86 19.02 -7.96
C SER A 428 -9.42 19.28 -7.58
N TYR A 429 -9.18 20.49 -7.10
CA TYR A 429 -7.89 20.94 -6.64
C TYR A 429 -7.66 20.48 -5.18
N SER A 430 -6.82 19.48 -4.96
CA SER A 430 -6.41 19.08 -3.61
C SER A 430 -5.01 19.59 -3.28
N PRO A 431 -4.71 19.90 -2.01
CA PRO A 431 -3.37 20.35 -1.61
C PRO A 431 -2.30 19.28 -1.88
N LEU A 432 -1.11 19.71 -2.32
CA LEU A 432 0.04 18.85 -2.65
C LEU A 432 0.34 17.81 -1.57
N ASN A 433 0.31 18.19 -0.30
CA ASN A 433 0.61 17.29 0.82
C ASN A 433 -0.36 16.11 0.98
N TYR A 434 -1.48 16.10 0.24
CA TYR A 434 -2.34 14.92 0.17
C TYR A 434 -1.82 13.87 -0.80
N TYR A 435 -0.99 14.25 -1.78
CA TYR A 435 -0.43 13.32 -2.76
C TYR A 435 1.03 13.01 -2.49
N LEU A 436 1.66 13.62 -1.47
CA LEU A 436 3.04 13.28 -1.12
C LEU A 436 3.07 12.04 -0.23
N GLY A 437 3.91 11.09 -0.62
CA GLY A 437 4.36 9.97 0.21
C GLY A 437 5.87 9.80 0.04
N TYR A 438 6.54 9.22 1.03
CA TYR A 438 7.96 8.91 0.91
C TYR A 438 8.26 7.46 1.31
N ILE A 439 9.29 6.87 0.69
CA ILE A 439 9.89 5.63 1.17
C ILE A 439 10.92 6.04 2.21
N ASP A 440 10.71 5.57 3.44
CA ASP A 440 11.64 5.69 4.55
C ASP A 440 12.74 4.64 4.41
N SER A 441 13.81 5.02 3.71
CA SER A 441 14.85 4.08 3.27
C SER A 441 15.82 3.72 4.40
N ASP A 442 15.84 4.49 5.49
CA ASP A 442 16.63 4.20 6.69
C ASP A 442 15.80 3.77 7.90
N CYS A 443 14.48 3.68 7.73
CA CYS A 443 13.51 3.18 8.71
C CYS A 443 13.47 4.01 9.99
N THR A 444 13.72 5.32 9.87
CA THR A 444 13.76 6.24 11.01
C THR A 444 12.39 6.77 11.40
N GLY A 445 11.37 6.53 10.57
CA GLY A 445 10.01 7.07 10.70
C GLY A 445 9.91 8.56 10.37
N ASP A 446 11.01 9.19 9.95
CA ASP A 446 11.13 10.62 9.66
C ASP A 446 11.65 10.82 8.23
N TRP A 447 11.55 12.05 7.71
CA TRP A 447 12.12 12.40 6.40
C TRP A 447 13.62 12.71 6.52
N THR A 448 14.47 11.77 6.09
CA THR A 448 15.93 11.85 6.17
C THR A 448 16.57 11.88 4.77
N CYS A 449 17.87 12.11 4.68
CA CYS A 449 18.59 12.17 3.40
C CYS A 449 18.35 10.98 2.44
N PRO A 450 18.44 9.72 2.87
CA PRO A 450 18.27 8.57 1.98
C PRO A 450 16.85 8.35 1.46
N ASP A 451 15.87 9.04 2.01
CA ASP A 451 14.47 8.83 1.63
C ASP A 451 14.16 9.33 0.23
N LYS A 452 13.15 8.68 -0.35
CA LYS A 452 12.63 8.98 -1.69
C LYS A 452 11.24 9.59 -1.59
N LEU A 453 10.97 10.64 -2.35
CA LEU A 453 9.70 11.36 -2.30
C LEU A 453 8.92 11.13 -3.60
N TYR A 454 7.63 10.85 -3.46
CA TYR A 454 6.72 10.55 -4.57
C TYR A 454 5.51 11.49 -4.53
N ILE A 455 5.00 11.82 -5.72
CA ILE A 455 3.62 12.30 -5.89
C ILE A 455 2.79 11.10 -6.34
N GLN A 456 1.82 10.72 -5.53
CA GLN A 456 1.01 9.53 -5.71
C GLN A 456 -0.12 9.75 -6.71
N GLN A 457 -0.35 8.76 -7.56
CA GLN A 457 -1.52 8.67 -8.40
C GLN A 457 -2.66 8.07 -7.58
N ARG A 458 -3.29 8.91 -6.78
CA ARG A 458 -4.40 8.44 -5.95
C ARG A 458 -5.59 8.06 -6.81
N THR A 459 -5.96 6.80 -6.74
CA THR A 459 -7.32 6.35 -7.07
C THR A 459 -8.30 6.94 -6.04
N GLU A 460 -9.58 7.04 -6.36
CA GLU A 460 -10.44 8.08 -5.79
C GLU A 460 -10.45 8.24 -4.27
N THR A 461 -9.72 9.19 -3.67
CA THR A 461 -9.98 9.51 -2.26
C THR A 461 -11.38 10.08 -2.13
N CYS A 462 -12.26 9.32 -1.48
CA CYS A 462 -13.62 9.72 -1.19
C CYS A 462 -13.70 11.11 -0.55
N ASP A 463 -14.69 11.89 -0.97
CA ASP A 463 -15.12 13.09 -0.27
C ASP A 463 -15.29 12.77 1.22
N ASN A 464 -14.52 13.43 2.09
CA ASN A 464 -14.81 13.42 3.52
C ASN A 464 -16.18 14.08 3.74
N TRP A 465 -17.21 13.27 3.98
CA TRP A 465 -18.56 13.74 4.31
C TRP A 465 -18.73 14.18 5.76
N GLY A 466 -17.63 14.25 6.50
CA GLY A 466 -17.56 14.87 7.80
C GLY A 466 -18.13 16.28 7.74
N PHE A 467 -18.52 16.80 8.89
CA PHE A 467 -19.18 18.10 8.99
C PHE A 467 -18.17 19.26 8.93
N GLU A 468 -17.06 19.05 8.22
CA GLU A 468 -15.85 19.88 8.24
C GLU A 468 -16.00 21.22 7.53
N THR A 469 -17.02 21.38 6.69
CA THR A 469 -17.46 22.70 6.19
C THR A 469 -18.02 23.59 7.30
N GLY A 470 -18.27 23.02 8.49
CA GLY A 470 -18.90 23.69 9.62
C GLY A 470 -20.40 23.91 9.43
N ASP A 471 -21.04 23.22 8.48
CA ASP A 471 -22.47 23.28 8.21
C ASP A 471 -23.05 21.95 7.69
N LEU A 472 -24.38 21.90 7.51
CA LEU A 472 -25.09 20.73 7.00
C LEU A 472 -25.22 20.73 5.47
N SER A 473 -24.30 21.37 4.74
CA SER A 473 -24.34 21.40 3.28
C SER A 473 -24.30 19.97 2.72
N GLY A 474 -25.22 19.64 1.80
CA GLY A 474 -25.37 18.29 1.26
C GLY A 474 -26.17 17.31 2.13
N TRP A 475 -26.57 17.71 3.34
CA TRP A 475 -27.43 16.92 4.22
C TRP A 475 -28.86 17.49 4.27
N ASN A 476 -29.85 16.61 4.41
CA ASN A 476 -31.25 16.95 4.56
C ASN A 476 -31.72 16.75 6.01
N VAL A 477 -32.03 17.85 6.70
CA VAL A 477 -32.70 17.79 8.01
C VAL A 477 -34.18 17.53 7.78
N ALA A 478 -34.57 16.26 7.83
CA ALA A 478 -35.95 15.84 7.60
C ALA A 478 -36.88 16.23 8.76
N ALA A 479 -36.35 16.27 9.99
CA ALA A 479 -37.07 16.73 11.17
C ALA A 479 -36.12 17.17 12.30
N GLY A 480 -36.65 18.00 13.21
CA GLY A 480 -36.07 18.30 14.52
C GLY A 480 -34.87 19.23 14.56
N ASN A 481 -34.16 19.20 15.69
CA ASN A 481 -32.99 20.03 15.95
C ASN A 481 -31.72 19.26 15.54
N VAL A 482 -31.08 19.72 14.47
CA VAL A 482 -29.80 19.20 14.00
C VAL A 482 -28.84 20.36 13.79
N GLU A 483 -27.62 20.24 14.31
CA GLU A 483 -26.60 21.29 14.23
C GLU A 483 -25.20 20.69 14.11
N VAL A 484 -24.33 21.33 13.33
CA VAL A 484 -22.89 21.02 13.29
C VAL A 484 -22.18 21.79 14.40
N LEU A 485 -21.42 21.08 15.23
CA LEU A 485 -20.83 21.60 16.45
C LEU A 485 -19.34 21.26 16.56
N LYS A 486 -18.60 22.09 17.30
CA LYS A 486 -17.22 21.82 17.74
C LYS A 486 -17.22 21.23 19.15
N ALA A 487 -16.10 20.65 19.53
CA ALA A 487 -15.89 20.14 20.89
C ALA A 487 -16.24 21.14 22.01
N ASN A 488 -15.91 22.42 21.81
CA ASN A 488 -16.14 23.47 22.81
C ASN A 488 -17.58 24.03 22.84
N ASN A 489 -18.47 23.54 21.99
CA ASN A 489 -19.90 23.79 22.10
C ASN A 489 -20.55 22.96 23.21
N PHE A 490 -19.82 22.06 23.86
CA PHE A 490 -20.28 21.30 25.01
C PHE A 490 -19.59 21.78 26.29
N VAL A 491 -20.32 21.73 27.39
CA VAL A 491 -19.79 21.97 28.74
C VAL A 491 -20.11 20.75 29.61
N PRO A 492 -19.11 19.92 29.97
CA PRO A 492 -17.71 19.98 29.54
C PRO A 492 -17.54 19.66 28.05
N ALA A 493 -16.39 20.05 27.47
CA ALA A 493 -16.11 19.82 26.05
C ALA A 493 -16.07 18.31 25.72
N ILE A 494 -16.61 17.94 24.56
CA ILE A 494 -16.57 16.57 24.03
C ILE A 494 -15.61 16.56 22.84
N PRO A 495 -14.48 15.82 22.88
CA PRO A 495 -13.56 15.74 21.75
C PRO A 495 -14.25 15.21 20.49
N VAL A 496 -13.92 15.80 19.34
CA VAL A 496 -14.36 15.34 18.02
C VAL A 496 -13.53 14.10 17.65
N PRO A 497 -14.14 13.01 17.15
CA PRO A 497 -13.41 11.78 16.81
C PRO A 497 -12.47 11.98 15.62
N GLN A 498 -12.87 12.78 14.62
CA GLN A 498 -12.03 13.17 13.49
C GLN A 498 -12.28 14.64 13.11
N GLY A 499 -11.27 15.33 12.57
CA GLY A 499 -11.44 16.72 12.11
C GLY A 499 -11.76 17.73 13.22
N GLN A 500 -12.60 18.71 12.92
CA GLN A 500 -12.97 19.81 13.82
C GLN A 500 -14.45 19.84 14.20
N TYR A 501 -15.30 19.07 13.51
CA TYR A 501 -16.75 19.17 13.65
C TYR A 501 -17.44 17.80 13.64
N TYR A 502 -18.58 17.72 14.32
CA TYR A 502 -19.54 16.62 14.20
C TYR A 502 -20.96 17.18 14.12
N ALA A 503 -21.95 16.38 13.73
CA ALA A 503 -23.35 16.76 13.87
C ALA A 503 -23.92 16.28 15.20
N LEU A 504 -24.77 17.10 15.82
CA LEU A 504 -25.67 16.71 16.91
C LEU A 504 -27.09 16.68 16.37
N LEU A 505 -27.76 15.53 16.49
CA LEU A 505 -29.21 15.44 16.46
C LEU A 505 -29.71 15.48 17.90
N SER A 506 -30.68 16.34 18.23
CA SER A 506 -31.19 16.45 19.60
C SER A 506 -32.72 16.52 19.64
N THR A 507 -33.30 15.82 20.61
CA THR A 507 -34.72 15.97 20.95
C THR A 507 -34.97 17.28 21.72
N GLY A 508 -33.93 17.83 22.37
CA GLY A 508 -33.92 19.15 23.03
C GLY A 508 -33.35 20.31 22.21
N PRO A 509 -33.32 21.54 22.77
CA PRO A 509 -33.88 21.92 24.06
C PRO A 509 -35.42 22.10 24.03
N GLY A 510 -36.09 21.47 25.00
CA GLY A 510 -37.52 21.62 25.23
C GLY A 510 -38.41 21.00 24.16
N THR A 511 -39.72 21.08 24.38
CA THR A 511 -40.72 20.35 23.57
C THR A 511 -40.73 20.76 22.11
N GLN A 512 -40.48 19.80 21.23
CA GLN A 512 -40.69 19.98 19.81
C GLN A 512 -42.16 19.76 19.46
N VAL A 513 -42.57 20.26 18.30
CA VAL A 513 -43.92 19.96 17.79
C VAL A 513 -43.92 18.47 17.41
N PRO A 514 -44.97 17.68 17.72
CA PRO A 514 -45.00 16.26 17.38
C PRO A 514 -44.55 16.07 15.94
N GLY A 515 -43.43 15.36 15.76
CA GLY A 515 -42.92 15.04 14.44
C GLY A 515 -44.01 14.33 13.62
N PRO A 516 -43.94 14.33 12.29
CA PRO A 516 -44.98 13.77 11.43
C PRO A 516 -45.13 12.22 11.50
N GLY A 517 -44.59 11.54 12.51
CA GLY A 517 -44.64 10.09 12.67
C GLY A 517 -45.70 9.62 13.68
N PRO A 518 -46.70 8.82 13.28
CA PRO A 518 -47.62 8.12 14.19
C PRO A 518 -47.12 6.74 14.63
N GLU A 519 -45.86 6.40 14.37
CA GLU A 519 -45.32 5.03 14.48
C GLU A 519 -44.23 4.98 15.55
N ASP A 520 -44.59 4.36 16.67
CA ASP A 520 -43.73 3.63 17.60
C ASP A 520 -42.65 2.85 16.83
N ARG A 521 -41.42 3.38 16.79
CA ARG A 521 -40.36 2.91 15.88
C ARG A 521 -39.69 1.64 16.40
N ASP A 522 -39.60 1.50 17.72
CA ASP A 522 -39.06 0.30 18.37
C ASP A 522 -40.12 -0.78 18.67
N GLY A 523 -41.41 -0.43 18.62
CA GLY A 523 -42.52 -1.35 18.87
C GLY A 523 -42.87 -1.48 20.36
N ALA A 524 -42.41 -0.56 21.20
CA ALA A 524 -42.70 -0.48 22.63
C ALA A 524 -44.11 0.09 22.92
N LEU A 525 -44.40 0.47 24.17
CA LEU A 525 -45.73 0.96 24.55
C LEU A 525 -45.79 2.49 24.55
N GLY A 526 -45.62 3.13 23.40
CA GLY A 526 -45.78 4.57 23.25
C GLY A 526 -45.30 5.07 21.89
N ASN A 527 -45.45 6.37 21.65
CA ASN A 527 -44.93 7.02 20.44
C ASN A 527 -43.76 7.92 20.85
N GLU A 528 -42.83 8.12 19.94
CA GLU A 528 -41.77 9.11 20.06
C GLU A 528 -42.36 10.51 19.81
N ASN A 529 -42.30 11.40 20.81
CA ASN A 529 -42.99 12.69 20.75
C ASN A 529 -42.09 13.80 20.20
N ASP A 530 -40.79 13.77 20.54
CA ASP A 530 -39.78 14.70 20.03
C ASP A 530 -38.76 13.91 19.21
N ILE A 531 -38.56 14.28 17.94
CA ILE A 531 -37.69 13.53 17.04
C ILE A 531 -36.74 14.48 16.30
N ALA A 532 -35.54 14.00 15.99
CA ALA A 532 -34.66 14.62 15.01
C ALA A 532 -34.21 13.59 13.98
N VAL A 533 -34.20 14.00 12.71
CA VAL A 533 -33.90 13.13 11.57
C VAL A 533 -32.98 13.86 10.60
N LEU A 534 -31.84 13.22 10.33
CA LEU A 534 -30.85 13.68 9.36
C LEU A 534 -30.72 12.62 8.26
N GLN A 535 -30.76 13.03 7.01
CA GLN A 535 -30.70 12.14 5.86
C GLN A 535 -29.73 12.66 4.81
N LYS A 536 -29.12 11.75 4.06
CA LYS A 536 -28.40 12.07 2.83
C LYS A 536 -28.58 10.92 1.83
N THR A 537 -28.89 11.29 0.59
CA THR A 537 -28.80 10.38 -0.56
C THR A 537 -27.61 10.84 -1.37
N PHE A 538 -26.80 9.89 -1.79
CA PHE A 538 -25.55 10.13 -2.48
C PHE A 538 -25.30 9.04 -3.51
N THR A 539 -24.33 9.28 -4.37
CA THR A 539 -23.84 8.28 -5.32
C THR A 539 -22.37 8.02 -4.99
N ALA A 540 -22.04 6.79 -4.64
CA ALA A 540 -20.67 6.30 -4.60
C ALA A 540 -20.26 5.99 -6.05
N SER A 541 -19.16 6.57 -6.51
CA SER A 541 -18.58 6.36 -7.84
C SER A 541 -17.80 5.06 -7.97
N CYS A 542 -17.50 4.43 -6.84
CA CYS A 542 -16.83 3.14 -6.71
C CYS A 542 -17.25 2.46 -5.41
N ASP A 543 -16.83 1.21 -5.22
CA ASP A 543 -17.01 0.49 -3.96
C ASP A 543 -16.32 1.24 -2.81
N THR A 544 -17.13 1.64 -1.83
CA THR A 544 -16.77 2.60 -0.78
C THR A 544 -17.05 2.01 0.60
N GLN A 545 -16.09 2.05 1.52
CA GLN A 545 -16.35 1.82 2.94
C GLN A 545 -16.76 3.13 3.64
N MET A 546 -17.99 3.17 4.13
CA MET A 546 -18.45 4.22 5.04
C MET A 546 -18.11 3.86 6.48
N THR A 547 -17.32 4.70 7.15
CA THR A 547 -17.13 4.65 8.61
C THR A 547 -17.99 5.73 9.26
N LEU A 548 -18.99 5.31 10.03
CA LEU A 548 -19.81 6.20 10.83
C LEU A 548 -19.44 6.05 12.31
N VAL A 549 -19.08 7.16 12.95
CA VAL A 549 -18.80 7.23 14.38
C VAL A 549 -19.95 7.91 15.11
N TYR A 550 -20.40 7.34 16.23
CA TYR A 550 -21.51 7.92 17.00
C TYR A 550 -21.31 7.86 18.51
N SER A 551 -21.95 8.78 19.23
CA SER A 551 -22.05 8.79 20.69
C SER A 551 -23.46 9.23 21.11
N PHE A 552 -24.13 8.41 21.90
CA PHE A 552 -25.49 8.65 22.39
C PHE A 552 -25.44 9.44 23.70
N LEU A 553 -26.31 10.44 23.84
CA LEU A 553 -26.44 11.31 25.01
C LEU A 553 -27.85 11.25 25.55
N THR A 554 -28.01 11.27 26.87
CA THR A 554 -29.33 11.20 27.50
C THR A 554 -29.38 11.84 28.89
N ASP A 555 -30.59 12.12 29.34
CA ASP A 555 -30.98 12.55 30.69
C ASP A 555 -32.06 11.58 31.28
N GLU A 556 -32.21 10.40 30.65
CA GLU A 556 -33.27 9.42 30.97
C GLU A 556 -32.84 8.16 31.73
N GLU A 557 -31.55 7.88 31.91
CA GLU A 557 -31.05 6.64 32.53
C GLU A 557 -31.64 6.42 33.95
N ASP A 558 -31.73 7.50 34.73
CA ASP A 558 -32.18 7.49 36.11
C ASP A 558 -33.70 7.74 36.30
N GLN A 559 -34.47 7.84 35.21
CA GLN A 559 -35.90 8.15 35.29
C GLN A 559 -36.74 6.92 35.67
N ALA A 560 -37.63 7.10 36.64
CA ALA A 560 -38.47 6.01 37.17
C ALA A 560 -39.65 5.60 36.25
N LEU A 561 -39.64 5.96 34.97
CA LEU A 561 -40.73 5.81 34.00
C LEU A 561 -40.35 4.87 32.84
N VAL A 562 -41.36 4.41 32.10
CA VAL A 562 -41.30 3.42 30.99
C VAL A 562 -40.91 4.11 29.66
N PHE A 563 -40.07 5.13 29.73
CA PHE A 563 -39.74 6.01 28.61
C PHE A 563 -38.28 5.76 28.24
N ASP A 564 -38.07 5.25 27.04
CA ASP A 564 -36.79 4.79 26.57
C ASP A 564 -36.48 5.58 25.30
N ASP A 565 -35.70 6.63 25.42
CA ASP A 565 -35.21 7.31 24.23
C ASP A 565 -34.39 6.36 23.36
N ILE A 566 -34.57 6.52 22.06
CA ILE A 566 -34.04 5.58 21.07
C ILE A 566 -33.31 6.31 19.96
N PHE A 567 -32.38 5.61 19.32
CA PHE A 567 -31.83 6.03 18.04
C PHE A 567 -31.77 4.87 17.05
N GLU A 568 -31.86 5.22 15.77
CA GLU A 568 -31.68 4.30 14.65
C GLU A 568 -30.83 4.96 13.57
N ILE A 569 -29.84 4.23 13.06
CA ILE A 569 -29.02 4.62 11.92
C ILE A 569 -29.23 3.55 10.87
N THR A 570 -29.68 3.95 9.68
CA THR A 570 -29.91 3.06 8.54
C THR A 570 -29.04 3.50 7.37
N VAL A 571 -28.24 2.57 6.84
CA VAL A 571 -27.46 2.75 5.60
C VAL A 571 -27.78 1.57 4.71
N ASP A 572 -28.52 1.79 3.62
CA ASP A 572 -28.86 0.75 2.63
C ASP A 572 -29.40 -0.58 3.19
N GLY A 573 -30.13 -0.48 4.32
CA GLY A 573 -30.72 -1.64 5.00
C GLY A 573 -29.84 -2.25 6.09
N THR A 574 -28.57 -1.84 6.22
CA THR A 574 -27.79 -2.03 7.44
C THR A 574 -28.33 -1.11 8.52
N VAL A 575 -28.67 -1.67 9.69
CA VAL A 575 -29.36 -0.94 10.76
C VAL A 575 -28.61 -1.07 12.08
N VAL A 576 -28.26 0.08 12.67
CA VAL A 576 -27.74 0.19 14.04
C VAL A 576 -28.78 0.86 14.92
N ARG A 577 -29.05 0.26 16.08
CA ARG A 577 -30.08 0.69 17.02
C ARG A 577 -29.54 0.68 18.43
N GLY A 578 -30.01 1.62 19.23
CA GLY A 578 -29.81 1.61 20.66
C GLY A 578 -30.90 2.37 21.38
N SER A 579 -31.02 2.11 22.67
CA SER A 579 -31.92 2.77 23.60
C SER A 579 -31.16 3.18 24.86
N VAL A 580 -31.80 3.95 25.73
CA VAL A 580 -31.29 4.27 27.07
C VAL A 580 -31.11 2.99 27.90
N ASP A 581 -30.00 2.87 28.64
CA ASP A 581 -29.73 1.73 29.54
C ASP A 581 -30.46 1.87 30.89
N GLN A 582 -31.78 1.73 30.90
CA GLN A 582 -32.58 1.93 32.10
C GLN A 582 -32.26 0.97 33.26
N LEU A 583 -32.24 1.53 34.48
CA LEU A 583 -32.06 0.76 35.72
C LEU A 583 -33.26 -0.14 36.13
N ALA A 584 -34.51 0.18 35.72
CA ALA A 584 -35.70 -0.66 35.97
C ALA A 584 -36.99 -0.25 35.20
N GLY A 585 -37.38 -1.00 34.16
CA GLY A 585 -38.65 -0.78 33.43
C GLY A 585 -38.92 -1.87 32.38
N PRO A 586 -40.10 -1.90 31.71
CA PRO A 586 -40.23 -2.56 30.43
C PRO A 586 -39.37 -1.78 29.44
N SER A 587 -38.20 -2.33 29.12
CA SER A 587 -37.25 -1.73 28.18
C SER A 587 -37.79 -1.82 26.75
N SER A 588 -37.43 -0.84 25.93
CA SER A 588 -37.31 -0.94 24.49
C SER A 588 -36.76 -2.33 24.13
N PRO A 589 -37.24 -2.96 23.04
CA PRO A 589 -36.61 -4.17 22.55
C PRO A 589 -35.20 -3.93 21.98
N TRP A 590 -34.77 -2.67 21.85
CA TRP A 590 -33.44 -2.32 21.38
C TRP A 590 -32.41 -2.40 22.54
N PRO A 591 -31.12 -2.64 22.22
CA PRO A 591 -30.09 -2.74 23.24
C PRO A 591 -29.88 -1.42 23.99
N GLY A 592 -29.82 -1.47 25.32
CA GLY A 592 -29.44 -0.33 26.16
C GLY A 592 -27.98 0.08 25.91
N VAL A 593 -27.74 1.38 25.83
CA VAL A 593 -26.42 1.97 25.61
C VAL A 593 -25.94 2.63 26.91
N PRO A 594 -24.88 2.11 27.54
CA PRO A 594 -24.40 2.64 28.80
C PRO A 594 -23.81 4.04 28.63
N THR A 595 -24.01 4.89 29.63
CA THR A 595 -23.47 6.25 29.66
C THR A 595 -22.42 6.43 30.76
N ASN A 596 -21.93 7.66 30.94
CA ASN A 596 -20.80 7.96 31.80
C ASN A 596 -21.15 8.78 33.06
N ASP A 597 -22.43 9.06 33.31
CA ASP A 597 -22.94 9.87 34.43
C ASP A 597 -22.35 11.29 34.49
N VAL A 598 -21.91 11.85 33.36
CA VAL A 598 -21.36 13.21 33.27
C VAL A 598 -22.36 14.15 32.64
N VAL A 599 -22.78 15.18 33.37
CA VAL A 599 -23.68 16.21 32.84
C VAL A 599 -23.05 16.98 31.68
N TYR A 600 -23.69 16.96 30.51
CA TYR A 600 -23.33 17.78 29.36
C TYR A 600 -24.41 18.83 29.05
N THR A 601 -23.97 20.05 28.73
CA THR A 601 -24.86 21.11 28.24
C THR A 601 -24.34 21.66 26.93
N VAL A 602 -25.23 21.80 25.95
CA VAL A 602 -24.91 22.42 24.66
C VAL A 602 -24.96 23.94 24.79
N VAL A 603 -23.92 24.61 24.31
CA VAL A 603 -23.78 26.08 24.23
C VAL A 603 -23.38 26.43 22.78
N SER A 604 -24.38 26.72 21.96
CA SER A 604 -24.22 26.96 20.53
C SER A 604 -25.07 28.18 20.09
N PRO A 605 -24.88 28.71 18.88
CA PRO A 605 -25.79 29.74 18.35
C PRO A 605 -27.01 29.14 17.62
N GLY A 606 -27.05 27.82 17.40
CA GLY A 606 -28.03 27.16 16.56
C GLY A 606 -29.16 26.47 17.32
N PRO A 607 -29.89 25.54 16.65
CA PRO A 607 -31.13 24.99 17.17
C PRO A 607 -30.95 24.05 18.35
N THR A 608 -29.74 23.57 18.62
CA THR A 608 -29.45 22.65 19.76
C THR A 608 -29.00 23.40 21.03
N ASP A 609 -28.92 24.74 21.00
CA ASP A 609 -28.43 25.54 22.13
C ASP A 609 -29.28 25.39 23.39
N GLY A 610 -28.69 24.82 24.43
CA GLY A 610 -29.35 24.57 25.70
C GLY A 610 -29.86 23.14 25.90
N SER A 611 -29.65 22.22 24.95
CA SER A 611 -29.88 20.79 25.21
C SER A 611 -29.09 20.33 26.43
N PHE A 612 -29.70 19.51 27.28
CA PHE A 612 -29.18 19.13 28.58
C PHE A 612 -29.23 17.61 28.79
N PHE A 613 -28.08 17.00 29.07
CA PHE A 613 -27.90 15.55 29.21
C PHE A 613 -27.31 15.24 30.60
N GLU A 614 -28.12 14.98 31.64
CA GLU A 614 -27.64 14.81 33.03
C GLU A 614 -26.90 13.48 33.22
N ASP A 615 -27.38 12.42 32.58
CA ASP A 615 -26.82 11.06 32.67
C ASP A 615 -25.62 10.88 31.73
N GLY A 616 -25.52 11.75 30.73
CA GLY A 616 -24.26 12.01 30.04
C GLY A 616 -24.19 11.37 28.68
N ARG A 617 -23.10 10.65 28.38
CA ARG A 617 -22.90 10.06 27.05
C ARG A 617 -22.25 8.68 27.05
N SER A 618 -22.48 7.93 25.98
CA SER A 618 -21.72 6.70 25.65
C SER A 618 -20.28 7.00 25.24
N SER A 619 -19.41 5.98 25.21
CA SER A 619 -18.18 6.04 24.42
C SER A 619 -18.49 6.28 22.93
N TRP A 620 -17.48 6.72 22.17
CA TRP A 620 -17.58 6.70 20.71
C TRP A 620 -17.65 5.24 20.23
N ASN A 621 -18.58 4.96 19.33
CA ASN A 621 -18.74 3.67 18.66
C ASN A 621 -18.63 3.88 17.16
N ALA A 622 -18.06 2.92 16.43
CA ALA A 622 -17.91 2.98 14.98
C ALA A 622 -18.77 1.91 14.29
N VAL A 623 -19.25 2.22 13.09
CA VAL A 623 -20.00 1.33 12.20
C VAL A 623 -19.37 1.44 10.83
N ASN A 624 -18.86 0.32 10.32
CA ASN A 624 -18.29 0.24 8.98
C ASN A 624 -19.31 -0.41 8.06
N VAL A 625 -19.62 0.23 6.93
CA VAL A 625 -20.57 -0.25 5.93
C VAL A 625 -19.90 -0.21 4.57
N ASN A 626 -19.72 -1.37 3.95
CA ASN A 626 -19.27 -1.45 2.56
C ASN A 626 -20.46 -1.11 1.65
N LEU A 627 -20.25 -0.17 0.74
CA LEU A 627 -21.24 0.37 -0.17
C LEU A 627 -20.73 0.11 -1.59
N PRO A 628 -21.39 -0.76 -2.38
CA PRO A 628 -20.99 -0.98 -3.77
C PRO A 628 -21.16 0.30 -4.59
N GLU A 629 -20.57 0.41 -5.77
CA GLU A 629 -20.86 1.53 -6.68
C GLU A 629 -22.39 1.72 -6.85
N GLY A 630 -22.86 2.96 -6.72
CA GLY A 630 -24.26 3.27 -6.96
C GLY A 630 -24.84 4.32 -6.03
N THR A 631 -26.18 4.36 -5.96
CA THR A 631 -26.89 5.36 -5.16
C THR A 631 -27.34 4.77 -3.84
N HIS A 632 -26.89 5.37 -2.75
CA HIS A 632 -27.16 4.92 -1.38
C HIS A 632 -27.91 5.99 -0.60
N THR A 633 -28.53 5.58 0.50
CA THR A 633 -29.19 6.50 1.43
C THR A 633 -28.83 6.15 2.87
N ILE A 634 -28.35 7.18 3.57
CA ILE A 634 -28.21 7.17 5.01
C ILE A 634 -29.37 7.94 5.66
N GLU A 635 -29.99 7.35 6.67
CA GLU A 635 -30.93 8.00 7.59
C GLU A 635 -30.46 7.81 9.02
N ILE A 636 -30.40 8.91 9.75
CA ILE A 636 -30.10 8.95 11.18
C ILE A 636 -31.33 9.50 11.88
N TYR A 637 -31.79 8.79 12.90
CA TYR A 637 -32.97 9.10 13.69
C TYR A 637 -32.64 9.07 15.19
N ILE A 638 -33.18 10.03 15.92
CA ILE A 638 -33.30 9.99 17.38
C ILE A 638 -34.72 10.39 17.79
N GLY A 639 -35.27 9.72 18.81
CA GLY A 639 -36.61 9.97 19.31
C GLY A 639 -36.71 9.92 20.83
N ASP A 640 -37.49 10.85 21.40
CA ASP A 640 -37.89 10.87 22.80
C ASP A 640 -39.15 10.04 22.99
N HIS A 641 -39.06 8.93 23.74
CA HIS A 641 -40.19 8.05 23.95
C HIS A 641 -41.08 8.54 25.09
N GLY A 642 -42.29 9.00 24.76
CA GLY A 642 -43.35 9.16 25.77
C GLY A 642 -43.24 10.38 26.69
N ASN A 643 -42.15 11.16 26.66
CA ASN A 643 -42.14 12.52 27.19
C ASN A 643 -41.63 13.55 26.17
N HIS A 644 -41.25 14.75 26.62
CA HIS A 644 -40.80 15.88 25.77
C HIS A 644 -39.98 16.90 26.57
N VAL A 645 -39.52 16.48 27.74
CA VAL A 645 -38.97 17.34 28.79
C VAL A 645 -37.53 16.97 29.05
N VAL A 646 -37.18 15.72 28.79
CA VAL A 646 -35.86 15.17 29.02
C VAL A 646 -35.19 15.05 27.65
N ASP A 647 -34.01 15.63 27.51
CA ASP A 647 -33.36 15.70 26.21
C ASP A 647 -32.48 14.46 26.00
N SER A 648 -32.52 13.93 24.78
CA SER A 648 -31.54 12.96 24.28
C SER A 648 -30.88 13.50 23.01
N GLY A 649 -29.67 13.02 22.76
CA GLY A 649 -28.80 13.48 21.70
C GLY A 649 -28.07 12.34 21.02
N LEU A 650 -27.77 12.50 19.74
CA LEU A 650 -26.88 11.61 19.02
C LEU A 650 -25.84 12.46 18.30
N LEU A 651 -24.58 12.31 18.72
CA LEU A 651 -23.43 12.85 18.01
C LEU A 651 -23.05 11.88 16.91
N ILE A 652 -22.83 12.41 15.71
CA ILE A 652 -22.39 11.62 14.55
C ILE A 652 -21.28 12.33 13.81
N ASP A 653 -20.32 11.55 13.37
CA ASP A 653 -19.34 11.89 12.35
C ASP A 653 -19.31 10.77 11.30
N VAL A 654 -19.11 11.13 10.03
CA VAL A 654 -19.16 10.18 8.91
C VAL A 654 -17.99 10.41 7.98
N THR A 655 -17.19 9.39 7.79
CA THR A 655 -16.16 9.35 6.76
C THR A 655 -16.47 8.30 5.72
N LEU A 656 -16.06 8.61 4.50
CA LEU A 656 -16.05 7.67 3.41
C LEU A 656 -14.60 7.48 3.02
N ALA A 657 -14.25 6.23 2.86
CA ALA A 657 -13.04 5.77 2.24
C ALA A 657 -13.49 4.91 1.07
N PRO A 658 -12.81 4.90 -0.08
CA PRO A 658 -12.90 3.76 -0.99
C PRO A 658 -12.70 2.50 -0.16
N ALA A 659 -13.39 1.42 -0.48
CA ALA A 659 -13.05 0.13 0.12
C ALA A 659 -11.57 -0.21 -0.13
N ILE A 660 -10.98 0.38 -1.17
CA ILE A 660 -9.61 0.25 -1.64
C ILE A 660 -8.71 1.36 -1.05
N LEU A 661 -8.61 1.49 0.29
CA LEU A 661 -7.72 2.49 0.90
C LEU A 661 -6.24 2.04 0.97
N ASN A 662 -5.96 0.80 0.60
CA ASN A 662 -4.62 0.20 0.75
C ASN A 662 -3.74 0.33 -0.50
N ALA A 663 -4.32 0.61 -1.68
CA ALA A 663 -3.57 0.82 -2.92
C ALA A 663 -2.54 1.96 -2.79
N ASP A 664 -2.96 3.09 -2.22
CA ASP A 664 -2.07 4.24 -2.04
C ASP A 664 -0.96 3.97 -1.01
N ALA A 665 -0.97 2.85 -0.27
CA ALA A 665 0.00 2.59 0.79
C ALA A 665 1.35 2.13 0.27
N ALA A 666 1.45 1.80 -1.02
CA ALA A 666 2.67 1.45 -1.70
C ALA A 666 2.95 2.41 -2.86
N VAL A 667 4.17 2.37 -3.39
CA VAL A 667 4.49 3.03 -4.66
C VAL A 667 3.88 2.22 -5.79
N THR A 668 2.99 2.83 -6.58
CA THR A 668 2.31 2.14 -7.69
C THR A 668 2.73 2.69 -9.05
N VAL A 669 2.42 1.96 -10.13
CA VAL A 669 2.57 2.51 -11.50
C VAL A 669 1.83 3.85 -11.58
N GLY A 670 2.43 4.80 -12.30
CA GLY A 670 1.86 6.15 -12.44
C GLY A 670 2.33 7.15 -11.39
N ASP A 671 2.82 6.69 -10.23
CA ASP A 671 3.42 7.57 -9.22
C ASP A 671 4.60 8.35 -9.82
N LEU A 672 4.73 9.62 -9.48
CA LEU A 672 5.80 10.46 -9.96
C LEU A 672 6.92 10.52 -8.93
N ARG A 673 8.12 10.09 -9.33
CA ARG A 673 9.34 10.23 -8.52
C ARG A 673 9.73 11.69 -8.41
N LEU A 674 9.42 12.31 -7.28
CA LEU A 674 9.76 13.70 -7.03
C LEU A 674 11.21 13.86 -6.55
N TYR A 675 11.75 12.88 -5.79
CA TYR A 675 13.16 12.85 -5.39
C TYR A 675 13.66 11.42 -5.15
N VAL A 676 14.85 11.10 -5.67
CA VAL A 676 15.57 9.84 -5.43
C VAL A 676 17.05 10.16 -5.20
N PRO A 677 17.68 9.65 -4.13
CA PRO A 677 19.02 10.06 -3.74
C PRO A 677 20.14 9.46 -4.61
N VAL A 678 19.85 8.55 -5.54
CA VAL A 678 20.86 7.93 -6.42
C VAL A 678 21.55 8.92 -7.34
N ASN A 679 20.89 10.05 -7.64
CA ASN A 679 21.46 11.15 -8.40
C ASN A 679 22.32 12.09 -7.54
N ASP A 680 22.32 11.89 -6.22
CA ASP A 680 23.12 12.65 -5.30
C ASP A 680 24.48 11.96 -5.06
N PRO A 681 25.61 12.51 -5.55
CA PRO A 681 26.95 11.94 -5.34
C PRO A 681 27.41 11.86 -3.89
N THR A 682 26.65 12.43 -2.94
CA THR A 682 26.92 12.31 -1.51
C THR A 682 25.93 11.40 -0.79
N SER A 683 24.94 10.83 -1.48
CA SER A 683 24.08 9.82 -0.91
C SER A 683 24.91 8.58 -0.55
N PRO A 684 24.65 7.92 0.60
CA PRO A 684 25.23 6.62 0.90
C PRO A 684 24.88 5.55 -0.15
N PHE A 685 23.80 5.77 -0.90
CA PHE A 685 23.30 4.91 -1.97
C PHE A 685 23.74 5.36 -3.37
N PHE A 686 24.67 6.31 -3.49
CA PHE A 686 25.13 6.79 -4.80
C PHE A 686 25.76 5.66 -5.63
N GLY A 687 25.14 5.37 -6.78
CA GLY A 687 25.59 4.34 -7.72
C GLY A 687 25.39 2.90 -7.24
N MET A 688 24.55 2.67 -6.23
CA MET A 688 24.23 1.33 -5.74
C MET A 688 23.17 0.58 -6.56
N GLU A 689 22.43 1.22 -7.48
CA GLU A 689 21.32 0.58 -8.21
C GLU A 689 21.01 1.22 -9.57
N ASP A 690 20.33 0.45 -10.44
CA ASP A 690 19.71 0.88 -11.71
C ASP A 690 18.34 1.55 -11.48
N TRP A 691 18.22 2.42 -10.47
CA TRP A 691 16.99 3.18 -10.25
C TRP A 691 16.71 4.14 -11.40
N PRO A 692 15.44 4.26 -11.84
CA PRO A 692 15.03 5.32 -12.75
C PRO A 692 15.32 6.73 -12.20
N GLU A 693 15.60 7.67 -13.09
CA GLU A 693 15.89 9.07 -12.74
C GLU A 693 14.64 9.75 -12.15
N CYS A 694 14.80 10.76 -11.27
CA CYS A 694 13.63 11.50 -10.77
C CYS A 694 13.04 12.40 -11.87
N GLY A 695 11.77 12.79 -11.71
CA GLY A 695 10.99 13.39 -12.78
C GLY A 695 10.55 12.37 -13.84
N THR A 696 10.77 11.07 -13.58
CA THR A 696 10.11 9.98 -14.30
C THR A 696 8.94 9.49 -13.47
N LYS A 697 7.94 8.94 -14.15
CA LYS A 697 6.89 8.18 -13.49
C LYS A 697 7.35 6.75 -13.27
N VAL A 698 6.83 6.14 -12.23
CA VAL A 698 6.96 4.72 -11.95
C VAL A 698 6.28 3.98 -13.08
N THR A 699 7.06 3.21 -13.81
CA THR A 699 6.63 2.32 -14.88
C THR A 699 6.66 0.87 -14.39
N CYS A 700 5.98 0.00 -15.11
CA CYS A 700 6.02 -1.43 -14.84
C CYS A 700 7.46 -1.96 -14.76
N ALA A 701 7.69 -2.88 -13.83
CA ALA A 701 8.97 -3.54 -13.53
C ALA A 701 10.07 -2.61 -12.98
N ASP A 702 9.74 -1.35 -12.68
CA ASP A 702 10.63 -0.53 -11.87
C ASP A 702 10.80 -1.15 -10.47
N ILE A 703 11.99 -1.02 -9.90
CA ILE A 703 12.34 -1.70 -8.65
C ILE A 703 11.59 -1.19 -7.40
N ASP A 704 10.88 -0.06 -7.46
CA ASP A 704 10.00 0.46 -6.41
C ASP A 704 8.52 0.23 -6.71
N VAL A 705 8.18 -0.44 -7.82
CA VAL A 705 6.78 -0.61 -8.16
C VAL A 705 6.17 -1.78 -7.40
N GLU A 706 5.13 -1.47 -6.64
CA GLU A 706 4.26 -2.47 -6.06
C GLU A 706 3.05 -2.69 -6.96
N TYR A 707 2.75 -3.95 -7.23
CA TYR A 707 1.71 -4.31 -8.18
C TYR A 707 0.38 -4.39 -7.46
N VAL A 708 -0.22 -3.22 -7.28
CA VAL A 708 -1.53 -3.12 -6.65
C VAL A 708 -2.60 -3.51 -7.65
N VAL A 709 -3.50 -4.39 -7.21
CA VAL A 709 -4.59 -4.90 -8.03
C VAL A 709 -5.95 -4.42 -7.54
N THR A 710 -6.87 -4.29 -8.50
CA THR A 710 -8.27 -3.91 -8.26
C THR A 710 -9.17 -5.10 -8.54
N GLU A 711 -10.11 -5.40 -7.64
CA GLU A 711 -11.11 -6.45 -7.88
C GLU A 711 -11.92 -6.13 -9.13
N VAL A 712 -11.97 -7.06 -10.09
CA VAL A 712 -12.81 -6.97 -11.28
C VAL A 712 -14.13 -7.67 -11.03
N PHE A 713 -14.06 -8.93 -10.61
CA PHE A 713 -15.23 -9.72 -10.30
C PHE A 713 -14.89 -10.87 -9.36
N THR A 714 -15.90 -11.28 -8.63
CA THR A 714 -15.92 -12.55 -7.92
C THR A 714 -16.80 -13.54 -8.69
N ASN A 715 -16.43 -14.82 -8.66
CA ASN A 715 -17.24 -15.93 -9.18
C ASN A 715 -17.25 -16.07 -10.72
N TYR A 716 -18.03 -17.02 -11.22
CA TYR A 716 -18.15 -17.33 -12.66
C TYR A 716 -19.07 -16.37 -13.45
N ASP A 717 -19.54 -15.28 -12.88
CA ASP A 717 -20.58 -14.44 -13.52
C ASP A 717 -20.07 -13.76 -14.80
N PHE A 718 -18.75 -13.52 -14.88
CA PHE A 718 -18.07 -12.93 -16.05
C PHE A 718 -17.45 -14.00 -16.96
N ILE A 719 -17.35 -15.26 -16.51
CA ILE A 719 -16.81 -16.35 -17.34
C ILE A 719 -17.96 -16.95 -18.14
N LYS A 720 -17.92 -16.78 -19.46
CA LYS A 720 -18.98 -17.19 -20.38
C LYS A 720 -18.43 -17.94 -21.57
N PHE A 721 -19.28 -18.65 -22.29
CA PHE A 721 -18.86 -19.40 -23.48
C PHE A 721 -19.71 -19.12 -24.71
N VAL A 722 -19.09 -19.26 -25.88
CA VAL A 722 -19.78 -19.25 -27.16
C VAL A 722 -20.24 -20.69 -27.48
N ASP A 723 -21.55 -20.94 -27.41
CA ASP A 723 -22.17 -22.22 -27.77
C ASP A 723 -22.21 -22.41 -29.31
N ARG A 724 -21.12 -22.92 -29.86
CA ARG A 724 -20.95 -23.03 -31.31
C ARG A 724 -21.84 -24.10 -31.91
N ASN A 725 -22.20 -25.09 -31.12
CA ASN A 725 -23.01 -26.21 -31.58
C ASN A 725 -24.52 -26.06 -31.28
N ASN A 726 -24.90 -24.98 -30.60
CA ASN A 726 -26.26 -24.54 -30.28
C ASN A 726 -27.05 -25.58 -29.46
N ASN A 727 -26.41 -26.24 -28.49
CA ASN A 727 -27.07 -27.21 -27.63
C ASN A 727 -27.41 -26.67 -26.21
N GLY A 728 -26.96 -25.46 -25.90
CA GLY A 728 -27.14 -24.75 -24.63
C GLY A 728 -26.30 -25.29 -23.47
N VAL A 729 -25.24 -26.05 -23.74
CA VAL A 729 -24.28 -26.54 -22.75
C VAL A 729 -22.86 -26.42 -23.28
N PHE A 730 -21.88 -26.25 -22.40
CA PHE A 730 -20.48 -26.22 -22.81
C PHE A 730 -20.01 -27.61 -23.25
N ASP A 731 -19.43 -27.68 -24.45
CA ASP A 731 -18.73 -28.84 -25.01
C ASP A 731 -17.24 -28.53 -25.22
N GLU A 732 -16.40 -29.19 -24.41
CA GLU A 732 -14.94 -29.19 -24.48
C GLU A 732 -14.41 -29.44 -25.91
N GLY A 733 -13.45 -28.62 -26.34
CA GLY A 733 -12.85 -28.64 -27.68
C GLY A 733 -13.77 -28.21 -28.83
N ILE A 734 -15.00 -27.75 -28.55
CA ILE A 734 -15.94 -27.24 -29.54
C ILE A 734 -16.31 -25.79 -29.23
N ASP A 735 -16.72 -25.53 -28.00
CA ASP A 735 -17.12 -24.20 -27.55
C ASP A 735 -15.89 -23.43 -27.04
N HIS A 736 -15.99 -22.12 -27.01
CA HIS A 736 -14.88 -21.26 -26.61
C HIS A 736 -15.27 -20.44 -25.39
N VAL A 737 -14.36 -20.28 -24.45
CA VAL A 737 -14.60 -19.57 -23.18
C VAL A 737 -13.90 -18.23 -23.17
N TYR A 738 -14.60 -17.24 -22.61
CA TYR A 738 -14.16 -15.86 -22.46
C TYR A 738 -14.43 -15.35 -21.05
N ILE A 739 -13.65 -14.37 -20.63
CA ILE A 739 -14.06 -13.41 -19.60
C ILE A 739 -14.72 -12.22 -20.32
N ASP A 740 -16.01 -12.02 -20.06
CA ASP A 740 -16.87 -10.94 -20.59
C ASP A 740 -16.63 -9.66 -19.78
N MET A 741 -15.61 -8.89 -20.14
CA MET A 741 -15.09 -7.80 -19.31
C MET A 741 -16.04 -6.59 -19.25
N ASP A 742 -17.00 -6.50 -20.18
CA ASP A 742 -17.96 -5.40 -20.26
C ASP A 742 -19.42 -5.82 -19.97
N GLU A 743 -19.63 -7.04 -19.49
CA GLU A 743 -20.94 -7.66 -19.20
C GLU A 743 -21.94 -7.54 -20.36
N SER A 744 -21.46 -7.55 -21.61
CA SER A 744 -22.31 -7.27 -22.76
C SER A 744 -23.13 -8.48 -23.23
N ASP A 745 -22.83 -9.68 -22.72
CA ASP A 745 -23.34 -10.98 -23.19
C ASP A 745 -22.97 -11.31 -24.66
N ASP A 746 -22.03 -10.59 -25.26
CA ASP A 746 -21.49 -10.85 -26.60
C ASP A 746 -19.97 -10.73 -26.54
N VAL A 747 -19.23 -11.41 -27.44
CA VAL A 747 -17.78 -11.23 -27.53
C VAL A 747 -17.48 -9.83 -28.04
N THR A 748 -16.96 -8.94 -27.19
CA THR A 748 -16.62 -7.55 -27.51
C THR A 748 -15.12 -7.34 -27.54
N LEU A 749 -14.68 -6.09 -27.77
CA LEU A 749 -13.26 -5.76 -27.67
C LEU A 749 -12.85 -5.82 -26.21
N TYR A 750 -11.65 -6.33 -25.96
CA TYR A 750 -11.01 -6.47 -24.65
C TYR A 750 -11.47 -7.64 -23.78
N ASP A 751 -12.49 -8.41 -24.17
CA ASP A 751 -12.73 -9.73 -23.57
C ASP A 751 -11.49 -10.61 -23.62
N VAL A 752 -11.34 -11.51 -22.65
CA VAL A 752 -10.15 -12.37 -22.53
C VAL A 752 -10.49 -13.81 -22.86
N ARG A 753 -9.79 -14.39 -23.83
CA ARG A 753 -9.96 -15.81 -24.18
C ARG A 753 -9.36 -16.71 -23.10
N LEU A 754 -10.17 -17.61 -22.52
CA LEU A 754 -9.68 -18.65 -21.59
C LEU A 754 -9.36 -19.97 -22.30
N THR A 755 -9.85 -20.15 -23.53
CA THR A 755 -9.56 -21.32 -24.39
C THR A 755 -9.07 -20.90 -25.77
N ASP A 756 -8.36 -21.79 -26.45
CA ASP A 756 -7.95 -21.60 -27.84
C ASP A 756 -9.16 -21.43 -28.77
N VAL A 757 -9.22 -20.31 -29.50
CA VAL A 757 -10.32 -19.98 -30.40
C VAL A 757 -9.96 -20.33 -31.84
N SER A 758 -10.62 -21.35 -32.37
CA SER A 758 -10.44 -21.78 -33.77
C SER A 758 -11.65 -21.44 -34.64
N ILE A 759 -11.56 -20.39 -35.46
CA ILE A 759 -12.64 -19.94 -36.36
C ILE A 759 -12.18 -19.96 -37.83
N LYS A 760 -12.69 -20.94 -38.57
CA LYS A 760 -12.33 -21.20 -39.98
C LYS A 760 -10.83 -21.53 -40.11
N ASP A 761 -10.06 -20.63 -40.73
CA ASP A 761 -8.61 -20.76 -40.92
C ASP A 761 -7.82 -19.87 -39.93
N ALA A 762 -8.51 -19.12 -39.06
CA ALA A 762 -7.91 -18.31 -38.01
C ALA A 762 -7.83 -19.09 -36.69
N PHE A 763 -6.77 -18.83 -35.94
CA PHE A 763 -6.49 -19.39 -34.63
C PHE A 763 -6.07 -18.22 -33.74
N TYR A 764 -6.78 -18.02 -32.64
CA TYR A 764 -6.42 -17.08 -31.60
C TYR A 764 -6.14 -17.91 -30.35
N PRO A 765 -4.92 -17.85 -29.80
CA PRO A 765 -4.61 -18.63 -28.61
C PRO A 765 -5.46 -18.16 -27.42
N ASN A 766 -5.66 -19.04 -26.44
CA ASN A 766 -6.07 -18.63 -25.10
C ASN A 766 -5.13 -17.54 -24.56
N ASN A 767 -5.49 -16.92 -23.44
CA ASN A 767 -4.70 -15.84 -22.84
C ASN A 767 -4.48 -14.66 -23.81
N THR A 768 -5.48 -14.32 -24.63
CA THR A 768 -5.40 -13.14 -25.49
C THR A 768 -6.63 -12.28 -25.38
N LYS A 769 -6.41 -10.97 -25.33
CA LYS A 769 -7.46 -9.95 -25.48
C LYS A 769 -8.11 -10.04 -26.86
N VAL A 770 -9.42 -9.86 -26.93
CA VAL A 770 -10.13 -9.70 -28.19
C VAL A 770 -9.83 -8.31 -28.75
N MET A 771 -9.09 -8.26 -29.86
CA MET A 771 -8.66 -7.00 -30.48
C MET A 771 -9.31 -6.81 -31.84
N THR A 772 -9.27 -5.60 -32.41
CA THR A 772 -9.88 -5.28 -33.72
C THR A 772 -9.34 -6.12 -34.88
N GLN A 773 -8.15 -6.70 -34.74
CA GLN A 773 -7.53 -7.62 -35.69
C GLN A 773 -8.11 -9.06 -35.61
N HIS A 774 -8.89 -9.37 -34.58
CA HIS A 774 -9.57 -10.65 -34.36
C HIS A 774 -11.06 -10.55 -34.74
N ASP A 775 -11.37 -10.06 -35.93
CA ASP A 775 -12.75 -9.74 -36.34
C ASP A 775 -13.72 -10.93 -36.50
N LEU A 776 -13.25 -12.16 -36.24
CA LEU A 776 -14.00 -13.38 -36.51
C LEU A 776 -14.80 -13.93 -35.34
N ASP A 777 -14.45 -13.61 -34.09
CA ASP A 777 -15.26 -13.92 -32.89
C ASP A 777 -16.10 -12.72 -32.41
N LEU A 778 -15.75 -11.49 -32.79
CA LEU A 778 -16.53 -10.30 -32.43
C LEU A 778 -18.04 -10.41 -32.75
N GLY A 779 -18.85 -10.24 -31.71
CA GLY A 779 -20.31 -10.28 -31.76
C GLY A 779 -20.93 -11.69 -31.70
N ASP A 780 -20.13 -12.72 -31.40
CA ASP A 780 -20.67 -14.03 -31.01
C ASP A 780 -21.32 -13.92 -29.63
N THR A 781 -22.54 -14.43 -29.47
CA THR A 781 -23.27 -14.36 -28.20
C THR A 781 -22.68 -15.31 -27.17
N LEU A 782 -22.47 -14.77 -25.98
CA LEU A 782 -21.97 -15.46 -24.81
C LEU A 782 -23.12 -16.08 -24.00
N VAL A 783 -22.85 -17.24 -23.42
CA VAL A 783 -23.77 -17.98 -22.56
C VAL A 783 -23.12 -18.17 -21.20
N ASP A 784 -23.88 -17.93 -20.13
CA ASP A 784 -23.44 -18.11 -18.74
C ASP A 784 -22.75 -19.48 -18.53
N ALA A 785 -21.68 -19.49 -17.73
CA ALA A 785 -21.01 -20.73 -17.31
C ALA A 785 -21.99 -21.77 -16.78
N ASP A 786 -22.00 -22.95 -17.40
CA ASP A 786 -22.71 -24.12 -16.90
C ASP A 786 -21.80 -25.02 -16.06
N GLU A 787 -22.36 -26.10 -15.50
CA GLU A 787 -21.55 -27.07 -14.73
C GLU A 787 -20.43 -27.68 -15.57
N ASN A 788 -20.65 -27.95 -16.86
CA ASN A 788 -19.63 -28.59 -17.70
C ASN A 788 -18.40 -27.70 -17.87
N LEU A 789 -18.60 -26.39 -18.06
CA LEU A 789 -17.53 -25.41 -18.15
C LEU A 789 -16.73 -25.35 -16.85
N LYS A 790 -17.43 -25.26 -15.72
CA LYS A 790 -16.78 -25.21 -14.40
C LYS A 790 -15.90 -26.45 -14.16
N PHE A 791 -16.33 -27.62 -14.62
CA PHE A 791 -15.58 -28.87 -14.47
C PHE A 791 -14.50 -29.12 -15.54
N SER A 792 -14.32 -28.21 -16.50
CA SER A 792 -13.40 -28.41 -17.61
C SER A 792 -11.95 -28.24 -17.17
N ASP A 793 -11.06 -29.08 -17.68
CA ASP A 793 -9.60 -28.99 -17.55
C ASP A 793 -8.92 -28.55 -18.85
N GLU A 794 -9.68 -27.99 -19.82
CA GLU A 794 -9.08 -27.44 -21.04
C GLU A 794 -8.42 -26.08 -20.78
N ASP A 795 -7.19 -25.94 -21.28
CA ASP A 795 -6.44 -24.69 -21.29
C ASP A 795 -6.37 -24.02 -19.89
N LEU A 796 -6.73 -22.74 -19.79
CA LEU A 796 -6.71 -21.96 -18.56
C LEU A 796 -7.91 -22.27 -17.65
N LEU A 797 -8.89 -23.06 -18.09
CA LEU A 797 -10.01 -23.45 -17.22
C LEU A 797 -9.53 -24.36 -16.08
N SER A 798 -8.41 -25.04 -16.27
CA SER A 798 -7.78 -25.87 -15.24
C SER A 798 -7.25 -25.06 -14.05
N VAL A 799 -7.00 -23.76 -14.21
CA VAL A 799 -6.51 -22.87 -13.13
C VAL A 799 -7.64 -22.13 -12.41
N VAL A 800 -8.81 -21.98 -13.03
CA VAL A 800 -9.97 -21.33 -12.39
C VAL A 800 -10.62 -22.31 -11.40
N PRO A 801 -10.74 -21.99 -10.10
CA PRO A 801 -11.27 -22.90 -9.10
C PRO A 801 -12.71 -23.33 -9.39
N TYR A 802 -12.92 -24.65 -9.43
CA TYR A 802 -14.26 -25.26 -9.59
C TYR A 802 -15.14 -25.17 -8.33
N THR A 803 -14.60 -24.77 -7.19
CA THR A 803 -15.22 -24.95 -5.88
C THR A 803 -16.38 -23.98 -5.62
N ASP A 804 -17.28 -24.34 -4.69
CA ASP A 804 -18.31 -23.42 -4.15
C ASP A 804 -17.68 -22.23 -3.37
N THR A 805 -16.35 -22.21 -3.23
CA THR A 805 -15.63 -21.06 -2.68
C THR A 805 -15.53 -20.01 -3.77
N PRO A 806 -15.82 -18.74 -3.45
CA PRO A 806 -15.56 -17.66 -4.40
C PRO A 806 -14.08 -17.66 -4.80
N PHE A 807 -13.80 -17.20 -6.01
CA PHE A 807 -12.49 -16.75 -6.42
C PHE A 807 -12.63 -15.31 -6.86
N THR A 808 -11.53 -14.56 -6.81
CA THR A 808 -11.51 -13.16 -7.20
C THR A 808 -10.56 -13.00 -8.37
N VAL A 809 -11.04 -12.36 -9.44
CA VAL A 809 -10.17 -11.89 -10.52
C VAL A 809 -9.88 -10.43 -10.27
N TYR A 810 -8.59 -10.16 -10.28
CA TYR A 810 -7.97 -8.89 -10.00
C TYR A 810 -7.37 -8.33 -11.28
N MET A 811 -7.47 -7.01 -11.48
CA MET A 811 -6.87 -6.28 -12.58
C MET A 811 -5.72 -5.45 -12.05
N PHE A 812 -4.58 -5.57 -12.71
CA PHE A 812 -3.48 -4.64 -12.57
C PHE A 812 -3.60 -3.59 -13.68
N ASP A 813 -3.99 -2.38 -13.28
CA ASP A 813 -4.18 -1.23 -14.15
C ASP A 813 -2.83 -0.58 -14.47
N ASN A 814 -2.26 -0.98 -15.59
CA ASN A 814 -0.87 -0.65 -15.91
C ASN A 814 -0.73 0.71 -16.62
N ASP A 815 -1.79 1.23 -17.24
CA ASP A 815 -1.81 2.63 -17.66
C ASP A 815 -2.45 3.57 -16.64
N CYS A 816 -2.94 3.01 -15.53
CA CYS A 816 -3.55 3.73 -14.43
C CYS A 816 -4.77 4.53 -14.89
N SER A 817 -5.49 4.01 -15.90
CA SER A 817 -6.65 4.66 -16.49
C SER A 817 -7.93 4.55 -15.63
N GLY A 818 -7.89 3.70 -14.61
CA GLY A 818 -9.03 3.24 -13.82
C GLY A 818 -9.97 2.32 -14.61
N THR A 819 -9.58 1.88 -15.81
CA THR A 819 -10.44 1.11 -16.72
C THR A 819 -9.66 -0.01 -17.39
N TRP A 820 -10.34 -1.08 -17.78
CA TRP A 820 -9.70 -2.18 -18.51
C TRP A 820 -9.29 -1.77 -19.94
N THR A 821 -7.98 -1.62 -20.17
CA THR A 821 -7.35 -1.25 -21.43
C THR A 821 -6.56 -2.41 -22.03
N CYS A 822 -5.83 -2.19 -23.14
CA CYS A 822 -4.99 -3.25 -23.71
C CYS A 822 -3.67 -3.47 -22.98
N VAL A 823 -3.23 -2.56 -22.11
CA VAL A 823 -1.95 -2.68 -21.40
C VAL A 823 -2.06 -3.24 -19.99
N ASP A 824 -3.27 -3.51 -19.53
CA ASP A 824 -3.50 -4.06 -18.19
C ASP A 824 -3.31 -5.58 -18.12
N ALA A 825 -3.01 -6.07 -16.93
CA ALA A 825 -2.90 -7.49 -16.62
C ALA A 825 -4.07 -7.98 -15.74
N LEU A 826 -4.35 -9.29 -15.80
CA LEU A 826 -5.31 -9.95 -14.92
C LEU A 826 -4.61 -11.02 -14.10
N TYR A 827 -4.95 -11.03 -12.82
CA TYR A 827 -4.51 -12.01 -11.83
C TYR A 827 -5.74 -12.70 -11.26
N LEU A 828 -5.60 -13.98 -10.96
CA LEU A 828 -6.60 -14.78 -10.28
C LEU A 828 -6.07 -15.04 -8.88
N SER A 829 -6.75 -14.45 -7.89
CA SER A 829 -6.54 -14.81 -6.50
C SER A 829 -7.43 -15.98 -6.13
N ILE A 830 -6.80 -16.98 -5.53
CA ILE A 830 -7.48 -18.16 -5.03
C ILE A 830 -7.61 -17.99 -3.52
N ASP A 831 -8.68 -17.29 -3.11
CA ASP A 831 -9.17 -17.05 -1.74
C ASP A 831 -8.33 -17.70 -0.64
N ASP A 832 -7.30 -16.96 -0.24
CA ASP A 832 -6.60 -17.09 1.02
C ASP A 832 -7.56 -16.53 2.09
N GLN A 833 -8.13 -17.41 2.93
CA GLN A 833 -9.09 -16.99 3.96
C GLN A 833 -8.47 -16.15 5.09
N PHE A 834 -7.18 -15.80 5.01
CA PHE A 834 -6.38 -15.25 6.09
C PHE A 834 -5.93 -13.81 5.84
N CYS A 835 -5.93 -13.32 4.61
CA CYS A 835 -5.58 -11.95 4.24
C CYS A 835 -6.85 -11.18 3.84
N GLN A 836 -7.30 -10.24 4.68
CA GLN A 836 -8.48 -9.41 4.37
C GLN A 836 -8.18 -8.31 3.34
N ASP A 837 -6.92 -8.12 2.97
CA ASP A 837 -6.41 -6.95 2.28
C ASP A 837 -5.55 -7.32 1.03
N ASP A 838 -5.95 -8.36 0.27
CA ASP A 838 -5.30 -8.81 -0.98
C ASP A 838 -5.48 -7.81 -2.14
N TYR A 839 -4.83 -6.65 -2.01
CA TYR A 839 -4.77 -5.62 -3.04
C TYR A 839 -3.40 -5.56 -3.71
N ALA A 840 -2.51 -6.50 -3.47
CA ALA A 840 -1.22 -6.60 -4.15
C ALA A 840 -1.05 -7.98 -4.77
N VAL A 841 -0.26 -8.07 -5.85
CA VAL A 841 0.12 -9.37 -6.43
C VAL A 841 1.03 -10.10 -5.44
N THR A 842 0.57 -11.25 -4.97
CA THR A 842 1.33 -12.15 -4.11
C THR A 842 1.83 -13.35 -4.92
N HIS A 843 2.75 -14.14 -4.36
CA HIS A 843 3.20 -15.37 -5.01
C HIS A 843 2.11 -16.46 -5.08
N LYS A 844 0.96 -16.25 -4.42
CA LYS A 844 -0.19 -17.16 -4.50
C LYS A 844 -1.06 -16.89 -5.73
N ASP A 845 -0.93 -15.72 -6.33
CA ASP A 845 -1.75 -15.32 -7.46
C ASP A 845 -1.34 -16.03 -8.76
N ILE A 846 -2.35 -16.29 -9.59
CA ILE A 846 -2.14 -16.88 -10.92
C ILE A 846 -2.30 -15.81 -11.98
N ARG A 847 -1.31 -15.70 -12.87
CA ARG A 847 -1.37 -14.80 -14.02
C ARG A 847 -2.44 -15.27 -15.00
N LEU A 848 -3.56 -14.57 -15.14
CA LEU A 848 -4.56 -14.89 -16.17
C LEU A 848 -4.25 -14.25 -17.51
N TYR A 849 -3.72 -13.02 -17.49
CA TYR A 849 -3.30 -12.30 -18.68
C TYR A 849 -2.21 -11.28 -18.34
N ILE A 850 -1.12 -11.27 -19.09
CA ILE A 850 -0.11 -10.21 -19.05
C ILE A 850 0.14 -9.73 -20.48
N PRO A 851 0.06 -8.42 -20.75
CA PRO A 851 0.37 -7.88 -22.06
C PRO A 851 1.87 -8.05 -22.39
N PRO A 852 2.22 -8.29 -23.65
CA PRO A 852 3.61 -8.54 -24.07
C PRO A 852 4.61 -7.44 -23.72
N GLY A 853 4.12 -6.22 -23.50
CA GLY A 853 4.95 -5.07 -23.11
C GLY A 853 5.45 -5.12 -21.67
N LEU A 854 4.76 -5.83 -20.77
CA LEU A 854 5.16 -5.97 -19.35
C LEU A 854 6.13 -7.13 -19.12
N ILE A 855 6.28 -7.98 -20.13
CA ILE A 855 7.09 -9.19 -20.04
C ILE A 855 8.57 -8.93 -20.38
N CYS A 856 8.89 -7.75 -20.95
CA CYS A 856 10.26 -7.39 -21.33
C CYS A 856 10.89 -6.42 -20.32
N ASP A 857 11.96 -6.85 -19.65
CA ASP A 857 12.77 -6.13 -18.65
C ASP A 857 13.65 -4.99 -19.21
N GLY A 858 13.25 -4.35 -20.32
CA GLY A 858 13.94 -3.18 -20.87
C GLY A 858 15.30 -3.45 -21.54
N GLU A 859 15.96 -4.59 -21.29
CA GLU A 859 17.16 -5.01 -22.02
C GLU A 859 16.77 -5.60 -23.37
N VAL A 860 16.55 -4.74 -24.37
CA VAL A 860 16.41 -5.19 -25.76
C VAL A 860 17.73 -5.89 -26.14
N PRO A 861 17.74 -7.23 -26.33
CA PRO A 861 18.98 -7.91 -26.65
C PRO A 861 19.50 -7.38 -28.00
N PRO A 862 20.81 -7.50 -28.31
CA PRO A 862 21.45 -6.83 -29.46
C PRO A 862 20.81 -7.11 -30.85
N ASN A 863 19.89 -8.06 -30.92
CA ASN A 863 19.04 -8.45 -32.05
C ASN A 863 17.74 -7.64 -32.19
N GLY A 864 17.32 -6.83 -31.21
CA GLY A 864 16.17 -5.93 -31.33
C GLY A 864 14.80 -6.58 -31.09
N GLU A 865 14.76 -7.80 -30.59
CA GLU A 865 13.53 -8.57 -30.31
C GLU A 865 13.66 -9.08 -28.89
N CYS A 866 12.71 -8.80 -27.99
CA CYS A 866 12.65 -9.50 -26.71
C CYS A 866 12.63 -11.01 -26.99
N ASP A 867 13.30 -11.80 -26.16
CA ASP A 867 13.23 -13.26 -26.25
C ASP A 867 11.89 -13.70 -25.65
N TYR A 868 10.81 -13.45 -26.40
CA TYR A 868 9.48 -13.94 -26.05
C TYR A 868 9.55 -15.46 -25.94
N HIS A 869 9.00 -16.01 -24.85
CA HIS A 869 8.89 -17.45 -24.78
C HIS A 869 7.97 -17.92 -25.92
N ALA A 870 8.13 -19.16 -26.39
CA ALA A 870 7.33 -19.73 -27.47
C ALA A 870 5.82 -19.87 -27.17
N TYR A 871 5.38 -19.38 -26.01
CA TYR A 871 4.01 -19.37 -25.51
C TYR A 871 3.45 -17.97 -25.30
N ASP A 872 4.26 -16.92 -25.42
CA ASP A 872 3.81 -15.54 -25.22
C ASP A 872 3.25 -15.01 -26.54
N ALA A 873 2.22 -14.17 -26.44
CA ALA A 873 1.88 -13.28 -27.52
C ALA A 873 3.11 -12.39 -27.81
N ASN A 874 3.65 -12.42 -29.02
CA ASN A 874 4.68 -11.46 -29.41
C ASN A 874 4.10 -10.02 -29.46
N GLN A 875 4.91 -9.04 -29.85
CA GLN A 875 4.47 -7.63 -30.03
C GLN A 875 3.20 -7.41 -30.87
N ASP A 876 2.77 -8.36 -31.71
CA ASP A 876 1.55 -8.25 -32.53
C ASP A 876 0.36 -9.05 -31.99
N GLY A 877 0.49 -9.70 -30.83
CA GLY A 877 -0.56 -10.50 -30.23
C GLY A 877 -0.70 -11.91 -30.80
N MET A 878 0.21 -12.37 -31.68
CA MET A 878 0.08 -13.67 -32.35
C MET A 878 1.26 -14.60 -32.12
N ILE A 879 0.96 -15.84 -31.72
CA ILE A 879 1.93 -16.95 -31.73
C ILE A 879 2.07 -17.46 -33.18
N SER A 880 3.29 -17.50 -33.71
CA SER A 880 3.54 -17.98 -35.05
C SER A 880 3.38 -19.50 -35.16
N ILE A 881 3.00 -19.98 -36.34
CA ILE A 881 2.82 -21.41 -36.63
C ILE A 881 4.09 -22.25 -36.41
N GLY A 882 5.27 -21.61 -36.34
CA GLY A 882 6.55 -22.25 -36.04
C GLY A 882 6.74 -22.51 -34.54
N GLU A 883 6.24 -21.62 -33.69
CA GLU A 883 6.26 -21.74 -32.22
C GLU A 883 5.28 -22.82 -31.74
N VAL A 884 4.09 -22.90 -32.36
CA VAL A 884 3.08 -23.95 -32.12
C VAL A 884 3.64 -25.37 -32.35
N SER A 885 4.56 -25.56 -33.31
CA SER A 885 5.16 -26.87 -33.55
C SER A 885 6.16 -27.29 -32.48
N ASN A 886 6.80 -26.34 -31.79
CA ASN A 886 7.73 -26.61 -30.70
C ASN A 886 6.94 -26.83 -29.39
N ALA A 887 5.87 -26.06 -29.17
CA ALA A 887 4.91 -26.22 -28.08
C ALA A 887 4.34 -27.64 -27.96
N ILE A 888 3.91 -28.21 -29.10
CA ILE A 888 3.34 -29.58 -29.16
C ILE A 888 4.39 -30.67 -28.90
N ASP A 889 5.67 -30.39 -29.16
CA ASP A 889 6.77 -31.34 -29.00
C ASP A 889 7.39 -31.29 -27.58
N ASP A 890 7.33 -30.16 -26.85
CA ASP A 890 7.80 -30.06 -25.45
C ASP A 890 6.76 -30.54 -24.41
N TYR A 891 5.46 -30.55 -24.76
CA TYR A 891 4.40 -31.12 -23.90
C TYR A 891 4.30 -32.67 -23.97
N ARG A 892 5.23 -33.36 -24.65
CA ARG A 892 5.28 -34.84 -24.78
C ARG A 892 6.56 -35.46 -24.26
#